data_AF-A0AA36J6C2-F1
#
_entry.id   AF-A0AA36J6C2-F1
#
_cell.length_a   1.000
_cell.length_b   1.000
_cell.length_c   1.000
_cell.angle_alpha   90.00
_cell.angle_beta   90.00
_cell.angle_gamma   90.00
#
_symmetry.space_group_name_H-M   'P 1'
#
loop_
_entity.id
_entity.type
_entity.pdbx_description
1 polymer ?
#
loop_
_entity_poly.entity_id
_entity_poly.type
_entity_poly.pdbx_seq_one_letter_code
_entity_poly.pdbx_strand_id
1 'polypeptide(L)'
;MTTCCGSFLRGAARPVRTTSDGPLPPQQALKLLKQGNSRYASGKMLGSCTSENARKALVEQGQAPHTAIIGCADSRAPLEVVFDAMPGDIFVLRNAGNTCTHAEGSMVGSLEFCTGALGSRLIVVLGHTKCGAINGATKAFFDGKKAPPAATSSALQGLLQDLGGVAEQAAADMGPNAGQDVVAAHAVKVNVFHTIDFLLKFSESIREKVKSGQVEIHGGVYQLDSGKVEFLGRSPRQAELLDLKVGLPPSMSTAGTVGVPTKHGVRTTADDIVPGLEALKLLKDGNERFAVGAGARKPATGSQREALVSYGQAPHSAVLGCADSRVPVDTVFDAVPGDVFVLRNAGNTCTHAEGSMVGSLEFAVSKLKSRLILVLGHTNCGAIAGAASTFMNSQGTKAPSSALEGLLMDLTTVAKKASEELFPGASMEELASHAVRVNVFHSMNFLIQHSETLRSMVKTGELEIQGGIYHLATGRVEFLGRSPVQAELLSSSSALPPSMASLPIRTPGSGPVKPEAALQLLQAGNRRYTNGEAISGKVTATMRKALVVEGQAPHTAVVGCADSRAPLETVFDAMPGDIFVLRNAGNTCTHAEGSILGSLEFCTAALGSKLILVLGHTSCGAIKGATKAYLASKEGKTPQVSKALDALLNGLSVVAGKAEAQLGSGASEEQIADLSVKLNVFHTIDFLLQYSGVVREKVSSGEVDIQGGVYDLESGKVEFLGRSPNHTKLLRSGASLPPSIKN
;
A
#
# COMPACT_ATOMS: atom_id res chain seq x y z
N MET A 1 -2.08 -50.36 -7.32
CA MET A 1 -2.26 -49.11 -6.52
C MET A 1 -0.89 -48.67 -5.99
N THR A 2 -0.79 -47.47 -5.39
CA THR A 2 0.42 -46.88 -4.79
C THR A 2 1.69 -46.84 -5.66
N THR A 3 1.79 -45.83 -6.53
CA THR A 3 3.07 -45.20 -6.93
C THR A 3 2.81 -43.85 -7.64
N CYS A 4 3.10 -42.73 -6.97
CA CYS A 4 3.69 -41.51 -7.59
C CYS A 4 3.95 -40.44 -6.51
N CYS A 5 5.13 -40.45 -5.90
CA CYS A 5 5.61 -39.35 -5.07
C CYS A 5 7.14 -39.39 -5.01
N GLY A 6 7.81 -38.35 -5.51
CA GLY A 6 9.27 -38.19 -5.37
C GLY A 6 10.09 -38.33 -6.67
N SER A 7 9.97 -37.37 -7.59
CA SER A 7 11.04 -37.07 -8.55
C SER A 7 11.13 -35.54 -8.78
N PHE A 8 11.97 -34.87 -7.99
CA PHE A 8 12.26 -33.45 -8.18
C PHE A 8 13.22 -33.27 -9.37
N LEU A 9 12.65 -33.17 -10.58
CA LEU A 9 13.39 -32.89 -11.80
C LEU A 9 13.95 -31.46 -11.78
N ARG A 10 15.26 -31.31 -11.54
CA ARG A 10 15.99 -30.11 -11.98
C ARG A 10 15.99 -30.10 -13.51
N GLY A 11 15.18 -29.24 -14.13
CA GLY A 11 15.16 -29.01 -15.58
C GLY A 11 13.83 -29.27 -16.28
N ALA A 12 12.80 -29.79 -15.61
CA ALA A 12 11.46 -29.87 -16.19
C ALA A 12 10.71 -28.54 -16.02
N ALA A 13 10.24 -27.94 -17.12
CA ALA A 13 9.36 -26.79 -17.06
C ALA A 13 8.04 -27.18 -16.39
N ARG A 14 7.54 -26.35 -15.47
CA ARG A 14 6.24 -26.57 -14.83
C ARG A 14 5.13 -26.38 -15.87
N PRO A 15 4.18 -27.32 -16.00
CA PRO A 15 3.06 -27.17 -16.93
C PRO A 15 2.17 -25.99 -16.51
N VAL A 16 1.64 -25.30 -17.51
CA VAL A 16 0.59 -24.28 -17.39
C VAL A 16 -0.79 -24.93 -17.45
N ARG A 17 -1.83 -24.27 -16.92
CA ARG A 17 -3.20 -24.78 -16.92
C ARG A 17 -4.04 -24.22 -18.07
N THR A 18 -4.52 -25.08 -18.96
CA THR A 18 -5.42 -24.72 -20.05
C THR A 18 -6.85 -25.21 -19.79
N THR A 19 -7.80 -24.85 -20.66
CA THR A 19 -9.22 -25.23 -20.49
C THR A 19 -9.41 -26.75 -20.38
N SER A 20 -8.50 -27.54 -20.99
CA SER A 20 -8.49 -29.00 -20.93
C SER A 20 -8.27 -29.60 -19.53
N ASP A 21 -7.58 -28.89 -18.63
CA ASP A 21 -7.38 -29.33 -17.24
C ASP A 21 -8.63 -29.17 -16.37
N GLY A 22 -9.63 -28.43 -16.85
CA GLY A 22 -10.89 -28.14 -16.17
C GLY A 22 -10.79 -27.39 -14.83
N PRO A 23 -11.92 -27.22 -14.11
CA PRO A 23 -11.95 -26.56 -12.81
C PRO A 23 -11.41 -27.43 -11.66
N LEU A 24 -10.42 -26.93 -10.91
CA LEU A 24 -9.95 -27.60 -9.68
C LEU A 24 -10.95 -27.45 -8.52
N PRO A 25 -11.04 -28.42 -7.59
CA PRO A 25 -11.71 -28.25 -6.31
C PRO A 25 -11.12 -27.08 -5.49
N PRO A 26 -11.94 -26.30 -4.75
CA PRO A 26 -11.47 -25.12 -4.02
C PRO A 26 -10.30 -25.41 -3.05
N GLN A 27 -10.38 -26.55 -2.36
CA GLN A 27 -9.40 -26.95 -1.34
C GLN A 27 -8.07 -27.41 -1.98
N GLN A 28 -8.11 -27.92 -3.22
CA GLN A 28 -6.91 -28.23 -4.01
C GLN A 28 -6.25 -26.94 -4.53
N ALA A 29 -7.04 -25.98 -5.01
CA ALA A 29 -6.55 -24.66 -5.40
C ALA A 29 -5.89 -23.92 -4.22
N LEU A 30 -6.51 -23.96 -3.03
CA LEU A 30 -5.96 -23.40 -1.80
C LEU A 30 -4.65 -24.09 -1.36
N LYS A 31 -4.54 -25.41 -1.59
CA LYS A 31 -3.31 -26.18 -1.35
C LYS A 31 -2.18 -25.73 -2.28
N LEU A 32 -2.46 -25.50 -3.57
CA LEU A 32 -1.47 -25.00 -4.54
C LEU A 32 -0.94 -23.61 -4.13
N LEU A 33 -1.83 -22.68 -3.75
CA LEU A 33 -1.41 -21.36 -3.25
C LEU A 33 -0.54 -21.45 -1.99
N LYS A 34 -0.91 -22.29 -1.02
CA LYS A 34 -0.11 -22.51 0.21
C LYS A 34 1.27 -23.09 -0.09
N GLN A 35 1.36 -24.04 -1.02
CA GLN A 35 2.64 -24.61 -1.47
C GLN A 35 3.49 -23.58 -2.22
N GLY A 36 2.87 -22.78 -3.08
CA GLY A 36 3.52 -21.72 -3.84
C GLY A 36 4.08 -20.61 -2.97
N ASN A 37 3.29 -20.08 -2.04
CA ASN A 37 3.78 -19.11 -1.07
C ASN A 37 4.88 -19.69 -0.15
N SER A 38 4.81 -20.98 0.21
CA SER A 38 5.90 -21.63 0.94
C SER A 38 7.21 -21.68 0.15
N ARG A 39 7.16 -21.78 -1.19
CA ARG A 39 8.35 -21.70 -2.06
C ARG A 39 8.88 -20.28 -2.16
N TYR A 40 8.01 -19.28 -2.36
CA TYR A 40 8.38 -17.86 -2.34
C TYR A 40 9.03 -17.44 -1.01
N ALA A 41 8.37 -17.69 0.12
CA ALA A 41 8.84 -17.27 1.44
C ALA A 41 10.20 -17.91 1.82
N SER A 42 10.46 -19.14 1.38
CA SER A 42 11.73 -19.85 1.62
C SER A 42 12.82 -19.61 0.56
N GLY A 43 12.59 -18.75 -0.44
CA GLY A 43 13.55 -18.48 -1.51
C GLY A 43 13.77 -19.66 -2.47
N LYS A 44 12.81 -20.59 -2.54
CA LYS A 44 12.84 -21.82 -3.34
C LYS A 44 11.77 -21.80 -4.44
N MET A 45 11.56 -20.62 -5.04
CA MET A 45 10.74 -20.44 -6.24
C MET A 45 11.21 -21.36 -7.36
N LEU A 46 10.30 -21.77 -8.23
CA LEU A 46 10.63 -22.57 -9.42
C LEU A 46 11.00 -21.70 -10.63
N GLY A 47 10.74 -20.39 -10.54
CA GLY A 47 10.98 -19.41 -11.60
C GLY A 47 9.73 -19.15 -12.43
N SER A 48 9.39 -17.88 -12.67
CA SER A 48 8.19 -17.45 -13.40
C SER A 48 8.37 -17.44 -14.94
N CYS A 49 9.56 -17.79 -15.43
CA CYS A 49 9.85 -17.83 -16.87
C CYS A 49 9.03 -18.93 -17.56
N THR A 50 8.18 -18.52 -18.49
CA THR A 50 7.26 -19.41 -19.22
C THR A 50 7.73 -19.57 -20.66
N SER A 51 7.84 -20.82 -21.13
CA SER A 51 8.30 -21.12 -22.48
C SER A 51 7.30 -20.66 -23.54
N GLU A 52 7.78 -20.46 -24.77
CA GLU A 52 6.92 -20.11 -25.91
C GLU A 52 5.81 -21.15 -26.13
N ASN A 53 6.14 -22.45 -26.06
CA ASN A 53 5.15 -23.53 -26.17
C ASN A 53 4.06 -23.46 -25.10
N ALA A 54 4.41 -23.05 -23.87
CA ALA A 54 3.44 -22.88 -22.79
C ALA A 54 2.57 -21.62 -22.99
N ARG A 55 3.12 -20.54 -23.57
CA ARG A 55 2.33 -19.37 -23.99
C ARG A 55 1.37 -19.73 -25.13
N LYS A 56 1.84 -20.44 -26.16
CA LYS A 56 1.02 -20.96 -27.27
C LYS A 56 -0.15 -21.81 -26.79
N ALA A 57 0.11 -22.77 -25.89
CA ALA A 57 -0.95 -23.57 -25.28
C ALA A 57 -2.02 -22.71 -24.56
N LEU A 58 -1.63 -21.63 -23.86
CA LEU A 58 -2.56 -20.70 -23.21
C LEU A 58 -3.30 -19.75 -24.17
N VAL A 59 -2.82 -19.57 -25.39
CA VAL A 59 -3.52 -18.86 -26.47
C VAL A 59 -4.51 -19.80 -27.15
N GLU A 60 -4.03 -20.94 -27.66
CA GLU A 60 -4.78 -21.92 -28.45
C GLU A 60 -5.86 -22.65 -27.63
N GLN A 61 -5.53 -23.08 -26.41
CA GLN A 61 -6.38 -23.94 -25.57
C GLN A 61 -7.03 -23.17 -24.41
N GLY A 62 -6.87 -21.83 -24.38
CA GLY A 62 -7.37 -20.95 -23.33
C GLY A 62 -6.68 -21.12 -21.97
N GLN A 63 -7.20 -20.41 -20.97
CA GLN A 63 -6.69 -20.37 -19.59
C GLN A 63 -7.64 -21.08 -18.63
N ALA A 64 -7.10 -21.78 -17.62
CA ALA A 64 -7.90 -22.33 -16.51
C ALA A 64 -7.35 -21.88 -15.15
N PRO A 65 -7.55 -20.61 -14.74
CA PRO A 65 -7.18 -20.14 -13.41
C PRO A 65 -7.89 -20.95 -12.33
N HIS A 66 -7.11 -21.55 -11.44
CA HIS A 66 -7.65 -22.28 -10.29
C HIS A 66 -8.17 -21.35 -9.20
N THR A 67 -7.78 -20.07 -9.22
CA THR A 67 -8.18 -19.07 -8.21
C THR A 67 -8.23 -17.67 -8.79
N ALA A 68 -9.28 -16.93 -8.45
CA ALA A 68 -9.30 -15.47 -8.57
C ALA A 68 -8.75 -14.85 -7.29
N ILE A 69 -7.80 -13.92 -7.38
CA ILE A 69 -7.22 -13.23 -6.22
C ILE A 69 -7.46 -11.73 -6.34
N ILE A 70 -8.04 -11.14 -5.29
CA ILE A 70 -8.14 -9.68 -5.10
C ILE A 70 -6.99 -9.29 -4.18
N GLY A 71 -6.07 -8.45 -4.66
CA GLY A 71 -4.91 -8.00 -3.89
C GLY A 71 -4.67 -6.51 -4.03
N CYS A 72 -3.73 -5.98 -3.27
CA CYS A 72 -3.38 -4.57 -3.32
C CYS A 72 -2.51 -4.26 -4.55
N ALA A 73 -2.69 -3.08 -5.14
CA ALA A 73 -1.85 -2.57 -6.24
C ALA A 73 -0.40 -2.24 -5.85
N ASP A 74 -0.10 -2.23 -4.54
CA ASP A 74 1.21 -2.03 -3.93
C ASP A 74 2.33 -2.86 -4.60
N SER A 75 3.40 -2.20 -5.02
CA SER A 75 4.50 -2.81 -5.81
C SER A 75 5.36 -3.79 -5.00
N ARG A 76 5.10 -3.93 -3.69
CA ARG A 76 5.74 -4.90 -2.79
C ARG A 76 4.93 -6.19 -2.65
N ALA A 77 3.72 -6.25 -3.22
CA ALA A 77 2.85 -7.43 -3.23
C ALA A 77 2.53 -7.97 -4.65
N PRO A 78 3.54 -8.33 -5.47
CA PRO A 78 3.32 -8.95 -6.79
C PRO A 78 2.77 -10.38 -6.64
N LEU A 79 1.47 -10.57 -6.89
CA LEU A 79 0.74 -11.78 -6.45
C LEU A 79 1.25 -13.08 -7.08
N GLU A 80 1.52 -13.08 -8.39
CA GLU A 80 2.08 -14.22 -9.11
C GLU A 80 3.44 -14.65 -8.56
N VAL A 81 4.26 -13.69 -8.12
CA VAL A 81 5.57 -13.96 -7.49
C VAL A 81 5.37 -14.47 -6.07
N VAL A 82 4.50 -13.82 -5.28
CA VAL A 82 4.17 -14.18 -3.88
C VAL A 82 3.58 -15.59 -3.74
N PHE A 83 2.91 -16.09 -4.78
CA PHE A 83 2.39 -17.45 -4.85
C PHE A 83 3.19 -18.40 -5.75
N ASP A 84 4.34 -17.99 -6.32
CA ASP A 84 5.11 -18.80 -7.28
C ASP A 84 4.17 -19.45 -8.33
N ALA A 85 3.35 -18.63 -8.98
CA ALA A 85 2.30 -19.05 -9.92
C ALA A 85 2.79 -18.96 -11.37
N MET A 86 2.35 -19.91 -12.21
CA MET A 86 2.56 -19.82 -13.66
C MET A 86 1.47 -18.94 -14.30
N PRO A 87 1.70 -18.39 -15.51
CA PRO A 87 0.61 -17.93 -16.35
C PRO A 87 -0.45 -19.04 -16.51
N GLY A 88 -1.72 -18.66 -16.42
CA GLY A 88 -2.84 -19.60 -16.39
C GLY A 88 -3.25 -20.09 -14.99
N ASP A 89 -2.42 -19.99 -13.95
CA ASP A 89 -2.76 -20.51 -12.60
C ASP A 89 -3.74 -19.61 -11.83
N ILE A 90 -3.53 -18.29 -11.84
CA ILE A 90 -4.31 -17.32 -11.04
C ILE A 90 -4.77 -16.12 -11.85
N PHE A 91 -6.02 -15.71 -11.64
CA PHE A 91 -6.63 -14.51 -12.23
C PHE A 91 -6.56 -13.37 -11.21
N VAL A 92 -5.99 -12.22 -11.58
CA VAL A 92 -5.47 -11.25 -10.61
C VAL A 92 -6.15 -9.89 -10.74
N LEU A 93 -6.85 -9.50 -9.67
CA LEU A 93 -7.59 -8.26 -9.51
C LEU A 93 -6.87 -7.35 -8.53
N ARG A 94 -6.54 -6.12 -8.91
CA ARG A 94 -5.72 -5.22 -8.07
C ARG A 94 -6.17 -3.76 -8.14
N ASN A 95 -6.37 -3.19 -6.96
CA ASN A 95 -6.56 -1.77 -6.67
C ASN A 95 -5.86 -1.43 -5.33
N ALA A 96 -5.71 -0.15 -5.00
CA ALA A 96 -5.13 0.27 -3.73
C ALA A 96 -6.09 -0.10 -2.58
N GLY A 97 -5.63 -0.94 -1.66
CA GLY A 97 -6.45 -1.44 -0.55
C GLY A 97 -7.33 -2.65 -0.87
N ASN A 98 -7.14 -3.33 -2.01
CA ASN A 98 -7.80 -4.61 -2.33
C ASN A 98 -9.34 -4.62 -2.20
N THR A 99 -10.00 -3.48 -2.48
CA THR A 99 -11.42 -3.23 -2.22
C THR A 99 -12.34 -3.68 -3.36
N CYS A 100 -13.65 -3.71 -3.09
CA CYS A 100 -14.70 -3.82 -4.10
C CYS A 100 -15.79 -2.74 -3.94
N THR A 101 -15.49 -1.62 -3.28
CA THR A 101 -16.47 -0.79 -2.55
C THR A 101 -17.52 -0.06 -3.38
N HIS A 102 -17.27 0.17 -4.68
CA HIS A 102 -18.30 0.61 -5.62
C HIS A 102 -18.91 -0.60 -6.33
N ALA A 103 -20.24 -0.72 -6.30
CA ALA A 103 -20.95 -1.88 -6.85
C ALA A 103 -20.91 -2.00 -8.39
N GLU A 104 -20.36 -1.01 -9.09
CA GLU A 104 -20.47 -0.88 -10.54
C GLU A 104 -19.35 -1.63 -11.28
N GLY A 105 -19.63 -2.90 -11.58
CA GLY A 105 -19.09 -3.66 -12.70
C GLY A 105 -17.62 -4.09 -12.65
N SER A 106 -16.67 -3.15 -12.50
CA SER A 106 -15.28 -3.39 -12.89
C SER A 106 -14.57 -4.49 -12.06
N MET A 107 -14.62 -4.42 -10.72
CA MET A 107 -14.01 -5.48 -9.87
C MET A 107 -14.93 -6.69 -9.71
N VAL A 108 -16.23 -6.45 -9.45
CA VAL A 108 -17.22 -7.51 -9.17
C VAL A 108 -17.54 -8.33 -10.42
N GLY A 109 -17.81 -7.70 -11.54
CA GLY A 109 -18.03 -8.34 -12.85
C GLY A 109 -16.82 -9.13 -13.34
N SER A 110 -15.60 -8.72 -12.96
CA SER A 110 -14.39 -9.52 -13.23
C SER A 110 -14.35 -10.84 -12.45
N LEU A 111 -14.86 -10.86 -11.22
CA LEU A 111 -14.99 -12.09 -10.42
C LEU A 111 -16.14 -12.97 -10.93
N GLU A 112 -17.24 -12.36 -11.36
CA GLU A 112 -18.35 -13.06 -12.01
C GLU A 112 -17.91 -13.69 -13.34
N PHE A 113 -17.09 -12.98 -14.15
CA PHE A 113 -16.43 -13.52 -15.33
C PHE A 113 -15.50 -14.69 -14.97
N CYS A 114 -14.61 -14.53 -13.98
CA CYS A 114 -13.63 -15.55 -13.63
C CYS A 114 -14.26 -16.82 -13.03
N THR A 115 -15.25 -16.67 -12.15
CA THR A 115 -16.00 -17.80 -11.57
C THR A 115 -17.09 -18.34 -12.49
N GLY A 116 -17.43 -17.65 -13.57
CA GLY A 116 -18.46 -18.03 -14.54
C GLY A 116 -17.86 -18.61 -15.81
N ALA A 117 -17.21 -17.77 -16.60
CA ALA A 117 -16.63 -18.12 -17.90
C ALA A 117 -15.30 -18.89 -17.79
N LEU A 118 -14.45 -18.58 -16.80
CA LEU A 118 -13.15 -19.25 -16.61
C LEU A 118 -13.19 -20.39 -15.57
N GLY A 119 -14.33 -20.59 -14.89
CA GLY A 119 -14.56 -21.73 -13.99
C GLY A 119 -13.75 -21.75 -12.69
N SER A 120 -13.11 -20.66 -12.25
CA SER A 120 -12.36 -20.65 -10.99
C SER A 120 -13.26 -20.93 -9.78
N ARG A 121 -12.91 -21.94 -8.98
CA ARG A 121 -13.69 -22.37 -7.80
C ARG A 121 -13.19 -21.84 -6.46
N LEU A 122 -12.15 -21.02 -6.47
CA LEU A 122 -11.66 -20.32 -5.28
C LEU A 122 -11.56 -18.82 -5.57
N ILE A 123 -12.01 -18.01 -4.62
CA ILE A 123 -11.70 -16.57 -4.52
C ILE A 123 -10.82 -16.40 -3.27
N VAL A 124 -9.71 -15.66 -3.40
CA VAL A 124 -8.91 -15.21 -2.26
C VAL A 124 -8.90 -13.69 -2.21
N VAL A 125 -9.29 -13.10 -1.09
CA VAL A 125 -9.09 -11.68 -0.80
C VAL A 125 -7.83 -11.54 0.05
N LEU A 126 -6.79 -10.91 -0.51
CA LEU A 126 -5.46 -10.84 0.05
C LEU A 126 -5.09 -9.40 0.43
N GLY A 127 -5.26 -9.07 1.70
CA GLY A 127 -4.64 -7.89 2.30
C GLY A 127 -3.14 -8.10 2.50
N HIS A 128 -2.42 -7.05 2.90
CA HIS A 128 -1.01 -7.16 3.30
C HIS A 128 -0.66 -6.19 4.42
N THR A 129 0.35 -6.51 5.22
CA THR A 129 0.82 -5.59 6.27
C THR A 129 1.46 -4.33 5.68
N LYS A 130 1.39 -3.22 6.43
CA LYS A 130 1.81 -1.87 5.99
C LYS A 130 1.20 -1.45 4.64
N CYS A 131 -0.08 -1.76 4.41
CA CYS A 131 -0.81 -1.37 3.21
C CYS A 131 -1.02 0.15 3.15
N GLY A 132 -0.53 0.81 2.10
CA GLY A 132 -0.60 2.26 1.96
C GLY A 132 -2.02 2.83 2.01
N ALA A 133 -2.98 2.13 1.37
CA ALA A 133 -4.39 2.54 1.37
C ALA A 133 -5.07 2.31 2.73
N ILE A 134 -4.83 1.18 3.41
CA ILE A 134 -5.42 0.91 4.73
C ILE A 134 -4.78 1.79 5.81
N ASN A 135 -3.48 2.05 5.74
CA ASN A 135 -2.84 3.04 6.62
C ASN A 135 -3.37 4.46 6.32
N GLY A 136 -3.56 4.81 5.05
CA GLY A 136 -4.12 6.09 4.62
C GLY A 136 -5.55 6.30 5.08
N ALA A 137 -6.42 5.29 4.93
CA ALA A 137 -7.81 5.32 5.35
C ALA A 137 -7.98 5.18 6.87
N THR A 138 -7.15 4.38 7.55
CA THR A 138 -7.14 4.32 9.01
C THR A 138 -6.67 5.66 9.59
N LYS A 139 -5.62 6.26 9.03
CA LYS A 139 -5.27 7.65 9.34
C LYS A 139 -6.45 8.59 9.05
N ALA A 140 -7.05 8.53 7.87
CA ALA A 140 -8.22 9.33 7.53
C ALA A 140 -9.48 9.00 8.34
N PHE A 141 -9.51 7.94 9.14
CA PHE A 141 -10.57 7.61 10.10
C PHE A 141 -10.24 8.12 11.51
N PHE A 142 -9.00 7.99 11.99
CA PHE A 142 -8.57 8.67 13.22
C PHE A 142 -8.55 10.21 13.03
N ASP A 143 -8.32 10.68 11.81
CA ASP A 143 -8.45 12.06 11.36
C ASP A 143 -9.85 12.41 10.82
N GLY A 144 -10.74 11.45 10.52
CA GLY A 144 -12.06 11.67 9.88
C GLY A 144 -13.28 11.35 10.75
N LYS A 145 -13.09 10.64 11.88
CA LYS A 145 -13.87 10.85 13.12
C LYS A 145 -13.97 12.32 13.52
N LYS A 146 -13.16 13.17 12.88
CA LYS A 146 -13.03 14.56 13.20
C LYS A 146 -14.05 15.49 12.52
N ALA A 147 -14.33 15.39 11.21
CA ALA A 147 -15.20 16.34 10.49
C ALA A 147 -16.09 15.66 9.41
N PRO A 148 -17.19 16.29 8.97
CA PRO A 148 -17.97 15.79 7.85
C PRO A 148 -17.26 16.10 6.52
N PRO A 149 -17.39 15.24 5.50
CA PRO A 149 -16.80 15.49 4.19
C PRO A 149 -17.54 16.61 3.46
N ALA A 150 -16.79 17.55 2.89
CA ALA A 150 -17.24 18.30 1.72
C ALA A 150 -17.30 17.35 0.50
N ALA A 151 -18.05 17.74 -0.54
CA ALA A 151 -18.27 16.92 -1.73
C ALA A 151 -16.96 16.41 -2.38
N THR A 152 -17.03 15.23 -2.99
CA THR A 152 -15.89 14.51 -3.58
C THR A 152 -15.17 15.36 -4.64
N SER A 153 -13.91 15.70 -4.34
CA SER A 153 -13.05 16.50 -5.23
C SER A 153 -12.12 15.65 -6.11
N SER A 154 -11.95 14.37 -5.77
CA SER A 154 -11.11 13.41 -6.50
C SER A 154 -11.54 11.96 -6.23
N ALA A 155 -11.16 11.04 -7.12
CA ALA A 155 -11.45 9.61 -6.97
C ALA A 155 -10.69 8.99 -5.77
N LEU A 156 -9.51 9.54 -5.45
CA LEU A 156 -8.74 9.19 -4.26
C LEU A 156 -9.51 9.45 -2.97
N GLN A 157 -10.25 10.56 -2.91
CA GLN A 157 -11.05 10.92 -1.73
C GLN A 157 -12.18 9.90 -1.49
N GLY A 158 -12.88 9.49 -2.55
CA GLY A 158 -13.91 8.44 -2.48
C GLY A 158 -13.33 7.08 -2.02
N LEU A 159 -12.22 6.64 -2.61
CA LEU A 159 -11.56 5.39 -2.24
C LEU A 159 -11.11 5.34 -0.76
N LEU A 160 -10.63 6.47 -0.21
CA LEU A 160 -10.26 6.55 1.21
C LEU A 160 -11.48 6.66 2.13
N GLN A 161 -12.56 7.29 1.68
CA GLN A 161 -13.83 7.40 2.41
C GLN A 161 -14.52 6.04 2.55
N ASP A 162 -14.58 5.25 1.47
CA ASP A 162 -15.11 3.88 1.47
C ASP A 162 -14.37 2.97 2.47
N LEU A 163 -13.05 3.10 2.54
CA LEU A 163 -12.20 2.40 3.49
C LEU A 163 -12.32 2.92 4.93
N GLY A 164 -13.00 4.05 5.17
CA GLY A 164 -13.21 4.60 6.52
C GLY A 164 -13.99 3.65 7.44
N GLY A 165 -15.04 3.00 6.92
CA GLY A 165 -15.84 2.04 7.67
C GLY A 165 -15.09 0.75 8.06
N VAL A 166 -14.01 0.42 7.33
CA VAL A 166 -13.10 -0.67 7.70
C VAL A 166 -12.31 -0.32 8.96
N ALA A 167 -11.74 0.89 8.99
CA ALA A 167 -10.99 1.39 10.13
C ALA A 167 -11.90 1.62 11.36
N GLU A 168 -13.19 1.92 11.13
CA GLU A 168 -14.20 1.99 12.18
C GLU A 168 -14.45 0.65 12.86
N GLN A 169 -14.80 -0.39 12.08
CA GLN A 169 -15.00 -1.73 12.63
C GLN A 169 -13.70 -2.23 13.30
N ALA A 170 -12.53 -1.96 12.73
CA ALA A 170 -11.26 -2.35 13.33
C ALA A 170 -10.94 -1.64 14.66
N ALA A 171 -11.40 -0.41 14.86
CA ALA A 171 -11.30 0.30 16.13
C ALA A 171 -12.34 -0.17 17.16
N ALA A 172 -13.50 -0.66 16.71
CA ALA A 172 -14.48 -1.30 17.59
C ALA A 172 -13.97 -2.66 18.08
N ASP A 173 -13.50 -3.53 17.17
CA ASP A 173 -12.96 -4.87 17.45
C ASP A 173 -11.82 -4.85 18.48
N MET A 174 -10.85 -3.95 18.28
CA MET A 174 -9.68 -3.83 19.16
C MET A 174 -9.96 -3.04 20.45
N GLY A 175 -11.18 -2.53 20.61
CA GLY A 175 -11.61 -1.72 21.74
C GLY A 175 -11.14 -0.25 21.69
N PRO A 176 -11.76 0.64 22.49
CA PRO A 176 -11.58 2.09 22.39
C PRO A 176 -10.16 2.59 22.72
N ASN A 177 -9.31 1.74 23.29
CA ASN A 177 -7.94 2.05 23.68
C ASN A 177 -6.89 1.64 22.61
N ALA A 178 -7.31 1.09 21.47
CA ALA A 178 -6.42 0.65 20.42
C ALA A 178 -5.80 1.84 19.65
N GLY A 179 -4.47 1.95 19.69
CA GLY A 179 -3.72 2.98 18.95
C GLY A 179 -3.81 2.80 17.43
N GLN A 180 -3.61 3.89 16.68
CA GLN A 180 -3.82 3.94 15.23
C GLN A 180 -3.09 2.81 14.46
N ASP A 181 -1.84 2.49 14.79
CA ASP A 181 -1.10 1.44 14.10
C ASP A 181 -1.59 0.03 14.42
N VAL A 182 -2.09 -0.19 15.64
CA VAL A 182 -2.72 -1.46 16.05
C VAL A 182 -4.05 -1.64 15.32
N VAL A 183 -4.86 -0.56 15.24
CA VAL A 183 -6.09 -0.55 14.45
C VAL A 183 -5.77 -0.69 12.96
N ALA A 184 -4.73 -0.06 12.42
CA ALA A 184 -4.36 -0.20 11.01
C ALA A 184 -3.91 -1.63 10.67
N ALA A 185 -3.14 -2.27 11.56
CA ALA A 185 -2.74 -3.66 11.42
C ALA A 185 -3.93 -4.64 11.47
N HIS A 186 -4.91 -4.39 12.35
CA HIS A 186 -6.16 -5.16 12.39
C HIS A 186 -7.10 -4.82 11.23
N ALA A 187 -7.13 -3.56 10.79
CA ALA A 187 -7.91 -3.08 9.66
C ALA A 187 -7.51 -3.76 8.35
N VAL A 188 -6.29 -4.29 8.21
CA VAL A 188 -5.94 -5.16 7.08
C VAL A 188 -6.76 -6.46 7.09
N LYS A 189 -7.01 -7.06 8.26
CA LYS A 189 -7.86 -8.27 8.41
C LYS A 189 -9.35 -7.93 8.27
N VAL A 190 -9.78 -6.84 8.90
CA VAL A 190 -11.17 -6.34 8.77
C VAL A 190 -11.48 -5.96 7.32
N ASN A 191 -10.55 -5.35 6.57
CA ASN A 191 -10.72 -5.02 5.16
C ASN A 191 -10.95 -6.26 4.28
N VAL A 192 -10.17 -7.30 4.55
CA VAL A 192 -10.28 -8.59 3.87
C VAL A 192 -11.68 -9.17 4.08
N PHE A 193 -12.19 -9.15 5.31
CA PHE A 193 -13.57 -9.59 5.57
C PHE A 193 -14.63 -8.62 5.04
N HIS A 194 -14.47 -7.30 5.15
CA HIS A 194 -15.39 -6.31 4.56
C HIS A 194 -15.51 -6.46 3.04
N THR A 195 -14.42 -6.78 2.34
CA THR A 195 -14.44 -7.04 0.89
C THR A 195 -15.12 -8.37 0.55
N ILE A 196 -14.91 -9.43 1.36
CA ILE A 196 -15.65 -10.69 1.23
C ILE A 196 -17.15 -10.47 1.47
N ASP A 197 -17.49 -9.72 2.52
CA ASP A 197 -18.86 -9.44 2.93
C ASP A 197 -19.58 -8.56 1.89
N PHE A 198 -18.88 -7.58 1.31
CA PHE A 198 -19.35 -6.79 0.17
C PHE A 198 -19.70 -7.71 -1.00
N LEU A 199 -18.81 -8.64 -1.37
CA LEU A 199 -19.06 -9.56 -2.49
C LEU A 199 -20.26 -10.48 -2.23
N LEU A 200 -20.39 -11.03 -1.04
CA LEU A 200 -21.53 -11.88 -0.66
C LEU A 200 -22.85 -11.09 -0.60
N LYS A 201 -22.82 -9.83 -0.15
CA LYS A 201 -24.01 -8.96 -0.13
C LYS A 201 -24.43 -8.52 -1.53
N PHE A 202 -23.50 -8.01 -2.33
CA PHE A 202 -23.81 -7.27 -3.56
C PHE A 202 -23.66 -8.08 -4.87
N SER A 203 -22.92 -9.19 -4.90
CA SER A 203 -22.92 -10.14 -6.04
C SER A 203 -23.77 -11.36 -5.72
N GLU A 204 -24.96 -11.40 -6.33
CA GLU A 204 -25.85 -12.57 -6.29
C GLU A 204 -25.20 -13.80 -6.94
N SER A 205 -24.47 -13.61 -8.05
CA SER A 205 -23.73 -14.68 -8.74
C SER A 205 -22.67 -15.33 -7.85
N ILE A 206 -21.89 -14.53 -7.10
CA ILE A 206 -20.89 -15.07 -6.18
C ILE A 206 -21.57 -15.68 -4.95
N ARG A 207 -22.60 -15.03 -4.39
CA ARG A 207 -23.35 -15.54 -3.23
C ARG A 207 -23.93 -16.93 -3.49
N GLU A 208 -24.66 -17.13 -4.58
CA GLU A 208 -25.30 -18.42 -4.87
C GLU A 208 -24.28 -19.52 -5.23
N LYS A 209 -23.14 -19.17 -5.84
CA LYS A 209 -22.02 -20.12 -6.04
C LYS A 209 -21.33 -20.53 -4.74
N VAL A 210 -21.26 -19.64 -3.76
CA VAL A 210 -20.76 -19.96 -2.42
C VAL A 210 -21.82 -20.74 -1.61
N LYS A 211 -23.11 -20.43 -1.78
CA LYS A 211 -24.23 -21.15 -1.15
C LYS A 211 -24.34 -22.60 -1.60
N SER A 212 -24.16 -22.83 -2.89
CA SER A 212 -24.14 -24.17 -3.52
C SER A 212 -22.80 -24.92 -3.34
N GLY A 213 -21.77 -24.29 -2.75
CA GLY A 213 -20.44 -24.87 -2.60
C GLY A 213 -19.64 -25.03 -3.91
N GLN A 214 -20.11 -24.47 -5.03
CA GLN A 214 -19.39 -24.46 -6.29
C GLN A 214 -18.10 -23.61 -6.21
N VAL A 215 -18.12 -22.55 -5.41
CA VAL A 215 -17.00 -21.63 -5.14
C VAL A 215 -16.78 -21.53 -3.63
N GLU A 216 -15.53 -21.51 -3.18
CA GLU A 216 -15.20 -20.98 -1.84
C GLU A 216 -14.60 -19.58 -1.94
N ILE A 217 -14.85 -18.76 -0.92
CA ILE A 217 -14.19 -17.46 -0.73
C ILE A 217 -13.42 -17.46 0.59
N HIS A 218 -12.14 -17.06 0.55
CA HIS A 218 -11.24 -17.05 1.70
C HIS A 218 -10.49 -15.71 1.80
N GLY A 219 -10.22 -15.28 3.03
CA GLY A 219 -9.34 -14.17 3.34
C GLY A 219 -7.90 -14.62 3.59
N GLY A 220 -6.95 -13.71 3.36
CA GLY A 220 -5.56 -13.86 3.78
C GLY A 220 -4.84 -12.53 3.98
N VAL A 221 -3.74 -12.55 4.73
CA VAL A 221 -2.82 -11.40 4.87
C VAL A 221 -1.41 -11.80 4.45
N TYR A 222 -0.88 -11.14 3.42
CA TYR A 222 0.53 -11.24 3.03
C TYR A 222 1.41 -10.42 3.97
N GLN A 223 2.38 -11.07 4.60
CA GLN A 223 3.36 -10.47 5.49
C GLN A 223 4.58 -10.04 4.69
N LEU A 224 4.70 -8.73 4.44
CA LEU A 224 5.72 -8.16 3.54
C LEU A 224 7.16 -8.53 3.94
N ASP A 225 7.44 -8.69 5.24
CA ASP A 225 8.77 -8.92 5.79
C ASP A 225 9.26 -10.36 5.57
N SER A 226 8.46 -11.32 6.03
CA SER A 226 8.74 -12.75 5.98
C SER A 226 8.45 -13.32 4.59
N GLY A 227 7.53 -12.71 3.85
CA GLY A 227 7.01 -13.20 2.58
C GLY A 227 5.92 -14.27 2.73
N LYS A 228 5.42 -14.53 3.95
CA LYS A 228 4.38 -15.56 4.21
C LYS A 228 2.97 -14.99 4.06
N VAL A 229 2.01 -15.83 3.67
CA VAL A 229 0.57 -15.50 3.74
C VAL A 229 -0.09 -16.18 4.94
N GLU A 230 -0.69 -15.37 5.82
CA GLU A 230 -1.60 -15.82 6.87
C GLU A 230 -2.97 -16.12 6.27
N PHE A 231 -3.31 -17.42 6.19
CA PHE A 231 -4.62 -18.01 5.86
C PHE A 231 -5.75 -17.64 6.84
N LEU A 232 -6.57 -16.59 6.62
CA LEU A 232 -7.68 -16.25 7.54
C LEU A 232 -8.89 -17.18 7.42
N GLY A 233 -9.17 -17.72 6.24
CA GLY A 233 -10.34 -18.57 5.98
C GLY A 233 -11.59 -17.80 5.54
N ARG A 234 -12.76 -18.42 5.64
CA ARG A 234 -14.06 -17.83 5.26
C ARG A 234 -14.43 -16.65 6.16
N SER A 235 -15.31 -15.75 5.71
CA SER A 235 -15.81 -14.65 6.57
C SER A 235 -16.59 -15.20 7.77
N PRO A 236 -16.40 -14.66 8.99
CA PRO A 236 -17.23 -14.98 10.15
C PRO A 236 -18.73 -14.76 9.90
N ARG A 237 -19.08 -13.80 9.05
CA ARG A 237 -20.47 -13.45 8.70
C ARG A 237 -21.02 -14.23 7.50
N GLN A 238 -20.23 -15.12 6.88
CA GLN A 238 -20.64 -15.77 5.63
C GLN A 238 -22.01 -16.46 5.72
N ALA A 239 -22.36 -17.11 6.85
CA ALA A 239 -23.67 -17.75 7.02
C ALA A 239 -24.84 -16.74 6.97
N GLU A 240 -24.72 -15.60 7.67
CA GLU A 240 -25.69 -14.50 7.64
C GLU A 240 -25.88 -13.95 6.22
N LEU A 241 -24.75 -13.68 5.53
CA LEU A 241 -24.75 -13.01 4.23
C LEU A 241 -25.25 -13.90 3.09
N LEU A 242 -25.19 -15.22 3.23
CA LEU A 242 -25.75 -16.17 2.26
C LEU A 242 -27.30 -16.16 2.24
N ASP A 243 -27.97 -15.62 3.26
CA ASP A 243 -29.45 -15.55 3.35
C ASP A 243 -30.03 -14.12 3.23
N LEU A 244 -29.18 -13.09 3.05
CA LEU A 244 -29.63 -11.70 2.91
C LEU A 244 -30.33 -11.38 1.58
N LYS A 245 -31.24 -10.39 1.62
CA LYS A 245 -31.98 -9.84 0.47
C LYS A 245 -32.09 -8.29 0.50
N VAL A 246 -30.98 -7.55 0.58
CA VAL A 246 -30.97 -6.07 0.63
C VAL A 246 -29.82 -5.43 -0.17
N GLY A 247 -30.09 -4.29 -0.82
CA GLY A 247 -29.18 -3.56 -1.73
C GLY A 247 -28.27 -2.46 -1.13
N LEU A 248 -28.07 -1.41 -1.95
CA LEU A 248 -26.93 -0.44 -2.01
C LEU A 248 -26.66 0.45 -0.76
N PRO A 249 -25.43 1.06 -0.64
CA PRO A 249 -24.95 1.73 0.60
C PRO A 249 -25.07 3.28 0.68
N PRO A 250 -24.99 3.92 1.88
CA PRO A 250 -25.07 5.39 2.11
C PRO A 250 -23.91 6.05 2.93
N SER A 251 -23.86 7.40 3.07
CA SER A 251 -22.72 8.14 3.73
C SER A 251 -22.99 9.60 4.25
N MET A 252 -23.13 9.90 5.58
CA MET A 252 -23.36 11.28 6.15
C MET A 252 -22.98 11.58 7.67
N SER A 253 -22.22 12.68 8.00
CA SER A 253 -22.12 13.56 9.27
C SER A 253 -21.23 13.29 10.58
N THR A 254 -20.72 14.35 11.34
CA THR A 254 -19.83 14.35 12.61
C THR A 254 -20.09 15.49 13.71
N ALA A 255 -19.27 16.16 14.62
CA ALA A 255 -17.82 16.58 14.88
C ALA A 255 -17.30 16.81 16.40
N GLY A 256 -16.47 17.84 16.84
CA GLY A 256 -15.45 17.85 18.00
C GLY A 256 -15.41 18.63 19.41
N THR A 257 -14.54 19.61 19.82
CA THR A 257 -14.22 19.99 21.29
C THR A 257 -13.62 21.42 21.62
N VAL A 258 -12.80 21.63 22.71
CA VAL A 258 -12.05 22.88 23.14
C VAL A 258 -10.66 22.64 23.82
N GLY A 259 -9.63 23.49 23.56
CA GLY A 259 -8.28 23.54 24.17
C GLY A 259 -7.28 24.51 23.45
N VAL A 260 -6.47 25.29 24.20
CA VAL A 260 -5.66 26.46 23.70
C VAL A 260 -6.54 27.59 23.10
N PRO A 261 -6.21 28.89 23.17
CA PRO A 261 -6.91 29.96 22.44
C PRO A 261 -6.58 29.92 20.94
N THR A 262 -7.02 28.84 20.30
CA THR A 262 -7.00 28.61 18.86
C THR A 262 -8.35 29.01 18.28
N LYS A 263 -8.42 29.26 16.98
CA LYS A 263 -9.64 29.70 16.28
C LYS A 263 -10.79 28.67 16.39
N HIS A 264 -10.46 27.43 16.76
CA HIS A 264 -11.39 26.30 16.76
C HIS A 264 -11.30 25.42 18.03
N GLY A 265 -10.48 25.80 19.01
CA GLY A 265 -10.20 24.99 20.20
C GLY A 265 -9.22 23.83 20.01
N VAL A 266 -8.52 23.71 18.87
CA VAL A 266 -7.34 22.85 18.63
C VAL A 266 -6.41 23.54 17.65
N ARG A 267 -5.12 23.20 17.70
CA ARG A 267 -4.11 23.79 16.84
C ARG A 267 -4.17 23.22 15.41
N THR A 268 -4.59 24.08 14.51
CA THR A 268 -4.79 23.85 13.07
C THR A 268 -3.84 24.72 12.24
N THR A 269 -3.76 24.53 10.92
CA THR A 269 -2.92 25.42 10.07
C THR A 269 -3.46 26.84 9.93
N ALA A 270 -4.66 27.12 10.47
CA ALA A 270 -5.17 28.47 10.64
C ALA A 270 -4.63 29.17 11.91
N ASP A 271 -3.94 28.46 12.81
CA ASP A 271 -3.33 29.00 14.02
C ASP A 271 -1.81 29.18 13.83
N ASP A 272 -1.21 30.11 14.57
CA ASP A 272 0.18 30.52 14.33
C ASP A 272 1.22 29.45 14.71
N ILE A 273 2.39 29.55 14.06
CA ILE A 273 3.55 28.67 14.30
C ILE A 273 4.17 29.02 15.65
N VAL A 274 4.09 28.10 16.60
CA VAL A 274 4.70 28.24 17.94
C VAL A 274 6.23 28.04 17.82
N PRO A 275 7.06 29.00 18.29
CA PRO A 275 8.53 28.86 18.29
C PRO A 275 9.03 27.71 19.17
N GLY A 276 10.19 27.13 18.84
CA GLY A 276 10.70 25.91 19.49
C GLY A 276 10.88 25.99 21.01
N LEU A 277 11.32 27.14 21.54
CA LEU A 277 11.46 27.35 22.98
C LEU A 277 10.12 27.55 23.71
N GLU A 278 9.11 28.10 23.03
CA GLU A 278 7.76 28.21 23.56
C GLU A 278 7.05 26.85 23.53
N ALA A 279 7.22 26.09 22.44
CA ALA A 279 6.79 24.70 22.33
C ALA A 279 7.42 23.82 23.42
N LEU A 280 8.69 24.08 23.80
CA LEU A 280 9.36 23.40 24.93
C LEU A 280 8.73 23.79 26.28
N LYS A 281 8.34 25.05 26.45
CA LYS A 281 7.60 25.49 27.64
C LYS A 281 6.24 24.81 27.73
N LEU A 282 5.47 24.72 26.64
CA LEU A 282 4.18 24.03 26.61
C LEU A 282 4.30 22.57 27.05
N LEU A 283 5.34 21.84 26.60
CA LEU A 283 5.60 20.47 27.07
C LEU A 283 5.97 20.42 28.56
N LYS A 284 6.77 21.38 29.08
CA LYS A 284 7.10 21.44 30.51
C LYS A 284 5.87 21.71 31.37
N ASP A 285 5.10 22.75 31.03
CA ASP A 285 3.87 23.14 31.73
C ASP A 285 2.82 22.02 31.66
N GLY A 286 2.76 21.27 30.56
CA GLY A 286 1.92 20.09 30.38
C GLY A 286 2.35 18.89 31.22
N ASN A 287 3.65 18.61 31.29
CA ASN A 287 4.16 17.53 32.14
C ASN A 287 3.99 17.81 33.63
N GLU A 288 4.10 19.06 34.07
CA GLU A 288 3.81 19.42 35.46
C GLU A 288 2.35 19.09 35.82
N ARG A 289 1.38 19.49 34.97
CA ARG A 289 -0.05 19.16 35.18
C ARG A 289 -0.30 17.67 35.20
N PHE A 290 0.32 16.90 34.31
CA PHE A 290 0.23 15.44 34.32
C PHE A 290 0.81 14.83 35.61
N ALA A 291 2.03 15.22 36.01
CA ALA A 291 2.74 14.66 37.15
C ALA A 291 2.06 14.93 38.51
N VAL A 292 1.31 16.03 38.65
CA VAL A 292 0.51 16.33 39.86
C VAL A 292 -0.94 15.85 39.78
N GLY A 293 -1.33 15.13 38.72
CA GLY A 293 -2.70 14.62 38.53
C GLY A 293 -3.74 15.69 38.15
N ALA A 294 -3.30 16.88 37.74
CA ALA A 294 -4.15 18.01 37.33
C ALA A 294 -4.38 18.08 35.80
N GLY A 295 -4.07 17.02 35.06
CA GLY A 295 -4.29 16.93 33.61
C GLY A 295 -5.77 17.05 33.26
N ALA A 296 -6.11 18.01 32.39
CA ALA A 296 -7.50 18.40 32.11
C ALA A 296 -8.06 17.81 30.81
N ARG A 297 -7.35 16.85 30.20
CA ARG A 297 -7.62 16.25 28.89
C ARG A 297 -9.04 15.69 28.74
N LYS A 298 -9.93 16.47 28.11
CA LYS A 298 -11.29 16.03 27.76
C LYS A 298 -11.29 15.18 26.48
N PRO A 299 -12.14 14.14 26.40
CA PRO A 299 -12.46 13.49 25.13
C PRO A 299 -13.13 14.50 24.19
N ALA A 300 -13.09 14.21 22.90
CA ALA A 300 -13.69 15.10 21.92
C ALA A 300 -15.24 14.94 21.82
N THR A 301 -16.00 16.05 21.78
CA THR A 301 -17.49 16.17 21.72
C THR A 301 -18.10 16.20 20.29
N GLY A 302 -18.60 17.26 19.57
CA GLY A 302 -18.73 18.76 19.72
C GLY A 302 -18.27 19.60 18.46
N SER A 303 -17.29 20.55 18.54
CA SER A 303 -16.68 21.34 17.40
C SER A 303 -15.20 21.09 16.97
N GLN A 304 -14.09 21.42 17.71
CA GLN A 304 -12.62 21.22 17.38
C GLN A 304 -12.29 20.36 16.16
N ARG A 305 -12.75 19.12 16.23
CA ARG A 305 -12.41 18.06 15.34
C ARG A 305 -12.81 18.44 13.90
N GLU A 306 -13.91 19.16 13.73
CA GLU A 306 -14.35 19.69 12.44
C GLU A 306 -13.23 20.51 11.78
N ALA A 307 -12.62 21.39 12.57
CA ALA A 307 -11.53 22.24 12.15
C ALA A 307 -10.20 21.51 11.89
N LEU A 308 -9.91 20.38 12.54
CA LEU A 308 -8.72 19.58 12.23
C LEU A 308 -8.74 18.96 10.83
N VAL A 309 -9.92 18.89 10.20
CA VAL A 309 -10.04 18.53 8.77
C VAL A 309 -10.15 19.79 7.92
N SER A 310 -11.04 20.74 8.27
CA SER A 310 -11.25 21.96 7.48
C SER A 310 -10.00 22.84 7.35
N TYR A 311 -9.11 22.81 8.35
CA TYR A 311 -7.90 23.62 8.42
C TYR A 311 -6.64 22.78 8.73
N GLY A 312 -6.73 21.45 8.66
CA GLY A 312 -5.60 20.54 8.94
C GLY A 312 -5.07 20.58 10.39
N GLN A 313 -3.99 19.84 10.65
CA GLN A 313 -3.26 19.84 11.93
C GLN A 313 -2.00 20.71 11.83
N ALA A 314 -1.59 21.36 12.93
CA ALA A 314 -0.33 22.09 13.00
C ALA A 314 0.40 21.91 14.34
N PRO A 315 0.90 20.72 14.70
CA PRO A 315 1.67 20.47 15.92
C PRO A 315 2.81 21.47 16.18
N HIS A 316 3.02 21.83 17.44
CA HIS A 316 4.12 22.72 17.86
C HIS A 316 5.41 21.94 18.08
N SER A 317 5.28 20.72 18.59
CA SER A 317 6.38 19.79 18.86
C SER A 317 6.18 18.48 18.12
N ALA A 318 7.26 17.89 17.62
CA ALA A 318 7.34 16.45 17.41
C ALA A 318 8.04 15.79 18.62
N VAL A 319 7.66 14.56 18.95
CA VAL A 319 8.25 13.80 20.05
C VAL A 319 8.59 12.38 19.59
N LEU A 320 9.87 12.03 19.65
CA LEU A 320 10.36 10.68 19.45
C LEU A 320 10.46 9.98 20.81
N GLY A 321 9.48 9.15 21.14
CA GLY A 321 9.42 8.41 22.40
C GLY A 321 9.70 6.92 22.23
N CYS A 322 9.81 6.19 23.34
CA CYS A 322 9.89 4.73 23.29
C CYS A 322 8.51 4.11 23.01
N ALA A 323 8.47 2.95 22.33
CA ALA A 323 7.27 2.14 22.14
C ALA A 323 6.76 1.44 23.42
N ASP A 324 7.49 1.53 24.53
CA ASP A 324 7.08 1.00 25.84
C ASP A 324 5.72 1.57 26.27
N SER A 325 4.75 0.69 26.51
CA SER A 325 3.35 1.08 26.77
C SER A 325 3.17 2.00 27.97
N ARG A 326 4.14 2.06 28.89
CA ARG A 326 4.16 2.92 30.08
C ARG A 326 4.47 4.39 29.77
N VAL A 327 4.76 4.75 28.51
CA VAL A 327 5.11 6.12 28.06
C VAL A 327 4.05 6.70 27.10
N PRO A 328 2.83 7.04 27.57
CA PRO A 328 1.78 7.62 26.72
C PRO A 328 2.03 9.11 26.47
N VAL A 329 2.90 9.42 25.50
CA VAL A 329 3.46 10.77 25.23
C VAL A 329 2.43 11.91 25.28
N ASP A 330 1.29 11.80 24.59
CA ASP A 330 0.24 12.83 24.57
C ASP A 330 -0.35 13.11 25.96
N THR A 331 -0.41 12.10 26.82
CA THR A 331 -0.90 12.21 28.20
C THR A 331 0.20 12.72 29.13
N VAL A 332 1.46 12.27 28.93
CA VAL A 332 2.65 12.74 29.67
C VAL A 332 2.87 14.24 29.54
N PHE A 333 2.34 14.88 28.48
CA PHE A 333 2.39 16.32 28.24
C PHE A 333 1.02 17.03 28.26
N ASP A 334 -0.04 16.38 28.75
CA ASP A 334 -1.42 16.93 28.83
C ASP A 334 -1.88 17.63 27.52
N ALA A 335 -1.62 16.98 26.38
CA ALA A 335 -1.81 17.54 25.03
C ALA A 335 -3.15 17.13 24.40
N VAL A 336 -3.75 18.03 23.61
CA VAL A 336 -4.95 17.73 22.80
C VAL A 336 -4.58 17.41 21.34
N PRO A 337 -5.46 16.73 20.57
CA PRO A 337 -5.13 16.29 19.21
C PRO A 337 -4.74 17.46 18.29
N GLY A 338 -3.51 17.47 17.78
CA GLY A 338 -2.97 18.57 16.97
C GLY A 338 -1.93 19.44 17.68
N ASP A 339 -1.67 19.25 18.97
CA ASP A 339 -0.58 19.93 19.68
C ASP A 339 0.79 19.27 19.43
N VAL A 340 0.84 17.94 19.48
CA VAL A 340 2.07 17.14 19.38
C VAL A 340 2.02 16.11 18.26
N PHE A 341 3.16 15.87 17.62
CA PHE A 341 3.35 14.83 16.60
C PHE A 341 4.21 13.70 17.16
N VAL A 342 3.60 12.56 17.48
CA VAL A 342 4.24 11.48 18.27
C VAL A 342 4.77 10.36 17.38
N LEU A 343 6.02 9.95 17.60
CA LEU A 343 6.72 8.86 16.91
C LEU A 343 7.34 7.91 17.93
N ARG A 344 7.24 6.60 17.72
CA ARG A 344 7.58 5.60 18.76
C ARG A 344 8.16 4.30 18.20
N ASN A 345 9.36 3.93 18.67
CA ASN A 345 10.04 2.65 18.41
C ASN A 345 10.63 2.08 19.72
N ALA A 346 10.97 0.80 19.73
CA ALA A 346 11.52 0.13 20.90
C ALA A 346 12.92 0.69 21.21
N GLY A 347 13.03 1.46 22.30
CA GLY A 347 14.25 2.18 22.66
C GLY A 347 14.37 3.59 22.10
N ASN A 348 13.31 4.24 21.60
CA ASN A 348 13.31 5.65 21.16
C ASN A 348 14.45 6.03 20.17
N THR A 349 14.91 5.06 19.38
CA THR A 349 16.14 5.11 18.60
C THR A 349 16.02 5.92 17.32
N CYS A 350 17.16 6.30 16.76
CA CYS A 350 17.31 6.55 15.33
C CYS A 350 18.57 5.82 14.85
N THR A 351 18.41 4.72 14.12
CA THR A 351 19.52 4.02 13.45
C THR A 351 19.39 4.08 11.93
N HIS A 352 20.43 3.65 11.20
CA HIS A 352 20.40 3.57 9.73
C HIS A 352 19.31 2.64 9.17
N ALA A 353 18.75 1.74 10.00
CA ALA A 353 17.62 0.88 9.64
C ALA A 353 16.24 1.50 9.92
N GLU A 354 16.18 2.74 10.41
CA GLU A 354 14.96 3.37 10.94
C GLU A 354 14.58 4.69 10.24
N GLY A 355 14.84 4.80 8.94
CA GLY A 355 14.52 6.00 8.13
C GLY A 355 13.06 6.48 8.25
N SER A 356 12.14 5.59 8.61
CA SER A 356 10.74 5.91 8.96
C SER A 356 10.61 6.96 10.08
N MET A 357 11.50 6.97 11.08
CA MET A 357 11.46 7.96 12.16
C MET A 357 12.05 9.30 11.72
N VAL A 358 13.22 9.26 11.06
CA VAL A 358 13.88 10.47 10.55
C VAL A 358 12.98 11.21 9.55
N GLY A 359 12.46 10.52 8.53
CA GLY A 359 11.57 11.11 7.53
C GLY A 359 10.23 11.59 8.09
N SER A 360 9.73 10.99 9.18
CA SER A 360 8.53 11.47 9.86
C SER A 360 8.80 12.74 10.70
N LEU A 361 9.99 12.88 11.28
CA LEU A 361 10.43 14.11 11.92
C LEU A 361 10.66 15.22 10.90
N GLU A 362 11.28 14.91 9.75
CA GLU A 362 11.39 15.84 8.61
C GLU A 362 10.02 16.30 8.12
N PHE A 363 9.03 15.40 8.01
CA PHE A 363 7.65 15.75 7.68
C PHE A 363 7.03 16.69 8.72
N ALA A 364 7.20 16.41 10.01
CA ALA A 364 6.64 17.23 11.08
C ALA A 364 7.19 18.67 11.04
N VAL A 365 8.50 18.86 10.89
CA VAL A 365 9.10 20.21 10.86
C VAL A 365 8.88 20.92 9.50
N SER A 366 8.95 20.19 8.39
CA SER A 366 8.93 20.78 7.05
C SER A 366 7.51 21.04 6.53
N LYS A 367 6.57 20.14 6.82
CA LYS A 367 5.17 20.20 6.34
C LYS A 367 4.20 20.67 7.41
N LEU A 368 4.28 20.11 8.63
CA LEU A 368 3.38 20.49 9.74
C LEU A 368 3.88 21.70 10.56
N LYS A 369 5.11 22.17 10.30
CA LYS A 369 5.75 23.33 10.92
C LYS A 369 6.02 23.23 12.44
N SER A 370 6.13 22.01 12.97
CA SER A 370 6.66 21.79 14.33
C SER A 370 8.04 22.44 14.47
N ARG A 371 8.27 23.25 15.51
CA ARG A 371 9.55 23.97 15.73
C ARG A 371 10.39 23.41 16.88
N LEU A 372 9.91 22.33 17.50
CA LEU A 372 10.65 21.52 18.47
C LEU A 372 10.60 20.03 18.08
N ILE A 373 11.72 19.33 18.21
CA ILE A 373 11.79 17.88 18.37
C ILE A 373 12.24 17.59 19.81
N LEU A 374 11.49 16.76 20.53
CA LEU A 374 11.91 16.17 21.81
C LEU A 374 12.21 14.68 21.63
N VAL A 375 13.45 14.25 21.89
CA VAL A 375 13.82 12.83 21.98
C VAL A 375 13.64 12.40 23.44
N LEU A 376 12.68 11.52 23.68
CA LEU A 376 12.20 11.15 25.02
C LEU A 376 12.51 9.69 25.33
N GLY A 377 13.61 9.49 26.07
CA GLY A 377 13.89 8.23 26.77
C GLY A 377 13.01 8.07 28.01
N HIS A 378 13.15 6.93 28.70
CA HIS A 378 12.48 6.71 29.97
C HIS A 378 13.24 5.74 30.87
N THR A 379 13.02 5.83 32.18
CA THR A 379 13.61 4.88 33.14
C THR A 379 13.10 3.46 32.90
N ASN A 380 13.93 2.47 33.23
CA ASN A 380 13.63 1.03 33.13
C ASN A 380 13.16 0.59 31.72
N CYS A 381 13.83 1.11 30.68
CA CYS A 381 13.57 0.79 29.27
C CYS A 381 14.06 -0.62 28.89
N GLY A 382 13.11 -1.50 28.54
CA GLY A 382 13.41 -2.91 28.24
C GLY A 382 14.32 -3.12 27.02
N ALA A 383 14.27 -2.24 26.02
CA ALA A 383 15.15 -2.32 24.85
C ALA A 383 16.61 -2.00 25.21
N ILE A 384 16.83 -0.97 26.05
CA ILE A 384 18.17 -0.56 26.49
C ILE A 384 18.75 -1.56 27.49
N ALA A 385 17.95 -2.06 28.43
CA ALA A 385 18.35 -3.15 29.32
C ALA A 385 18.68 -4.43 28.55
N GLY A 386 17.91 -4.76 27.51
CA GLY A 386 18.20 -5.87 26.60
C GLY A 386 19.55 -5.69 25.90
N ALA A 387 19.82 -4.51 25.33
CA ALA A 387 21.05 -4.24 24.59
C ALA A 387 22.30 -4.22 25.48
N ALA A 388 22.21 -3.67 26.69
CA ALA A 388 23.29 -3.73 27.67
C ALA A 388 23.54 -5.18 28.16
N SER A 389 22.50 -5.99 28.30
CA SER A 389 22.65 -7.44 28.55
C SER A 389 23.31 -8.16 27.36
N THR A 390 22.94 -7.84 26.12
CA THR A 390 23.61 -8.35 24.91
C THR A 390 25.09 -7.98 24.89
N PHE A 391 25.43 -6.73 25.19
CA PHE A 391 26.82 -6.23 25.25
C PHE A 391 27.65 -6.97 26.31
N MET A 392 27.17 -7.09 27.56
CA MET A 392 27.92 -7.76 28.62
C MET A 392 28.15 -9.25 28.36
N ASN A 393 27.28 -9.92 27.59
CA ASN A 393 27.37 -11.35 27.29
C ASN A 393 28.03 -11.67 25.93
N SER A 394 28.42 -10.68 25.12
CA SER A 394 28.85 -10.90 23.73
C SER A 394 30.30 -11.41 23.60
N GLN A 395 30.49 -12.73 23.75
CA GLN A 395 31.73 -13.45 23.40
C GLN A 395 31.74 -13.82 21.89
N GLY A 396 32.08 -12.87 21.03
CA GLY A 396 32.46 -13.13 19.63
C GLY A 396 31.48 -12.66 18.54
N THR A 397 31.98 -12.56 17.31
CA THR A 397 31.34 -11.89 16.16
C THR A 397 30.36 -12.79 15.40
N LYS A 398 29.21 -13.12 15.98
CA LYS A 398 28.08 -13.71 15.25
C LYS A 398 27.15 -12.63 14.68
N ALA A 399 26.62 -12.87 13.48
CA ALA A 399 25.56 -12.07 12.91
C ALA A 399 24.20 -12.38 13.58
N PRO A 400 23.29 -11.40 13.72
CA PRO A 400 22.03 -11.59 14.42
C PRO A 400 21.12 -12.59 13.72
N SER A 401 20.55 -13.53 14.49
CA SER A 401 19.63 -14.56 14.00
C SER A 401 18.17 -14.07 13.90
N SER A 402 17.83 -12.96 14.57
CA SER A 402 16.47 -12.41 14.60
C SER A 402 16.45 -10.87 14.47
N ALA A 403 15.27 -10.29 14.19
CA ALA A 403 15.11 -8.84 14.11
C ALA A 403 15.24 -8.16 15.49
N LEU A 404 14.82 -8.82 16.57
CA LEU A 404 15.04 -8.34 17.94
C LEU A 404 16.54 -8.34 18.27
N GLU A 405 17.24 -9.43 17.98
CA GLU A 405 18.69 -9.51 18.18
C GLU A 405 19.45 -8.46 17.36
N GLY A 406 19.00 -8.16 16.13
CA GLY A 406 19.52 -7.05 15.33
C GLY A 406 19.35 -5.68 16.02
N LEU A 407 18.15 -5.34 16.49
CA LEU A 407 17.90 -4.09 17.23
C LEU A 407 18.75 -4.00 18.51
N LEU A 408 18.87 -5.09 19.26
CA LEU A 408 19.69 -5.12 20.47
C LEU A 408 21.19 -5.01 20.14
N MET A 409 21.65 -5.63 19.04
CA MET A 409 23.02 -5.49 18.54
C MET A 409 23.34 -4.06 18.09
N ASP A 410 22.47 -3.40 17.33
CA ASP A 410 22.64 -1.99 16.95
C ASP A 410 22.79 -1.11 18.21
N LEU A 411 21.93 -1.35 19.21
CA LEU A 411 21.98 -0.68 20.51
C LEU A 411 23.16 -1.09 21.41
N THR A 412 23.92 -2.16 21.11
CA THR A 412 25.16 -2.43 21.87
C THR A 412 26.19 -1.32 21.71
N THR A 413 26.13 -0.53 20.65
CA THR A 413 27.00 0.65 20.47
C THR A 413 26.75 1.70 21.56
N VAL A 414 25.49 1.89 21.95
CA VAL A 414 25.06 2.77 23.05
C VAL A 414 25.46 2.17 24.40
N ALA A 415 25.20 0.89 24.61
CA ALA A 415 25.57 0.20 25.85
C ALA A 415 27.09 0.17 26.09
N LYS A 416 27.87 -0.06 25.02
CA LYS A 416 29.33 0.04 25.04
C LYS A 416 29.76 1.44 25.48
N LYS A 417 29.27 2.48 24.82
CA LYS A 417 29.61 3.87 25.19
C LYS A 417 29.21 4.20 26.63
N ALA A 418 28.06 3.73 27.10
CA ALA A 418 27.66 3.88 28.49
C ALA A 418 28.60 3.15 29.47
N SER A 419 29.15 2.00 29.07
CA SER A 419 30.18 1.29 29.84
C SER A 419 31.56 1.94 29.78
N GLU A 420 31.86 2.74 28.76
CA GLU A 420 33.09 3.54 28.64
C GLU A 420 33.00 4.86 29.44
N GLU A 421 31.78 5.35 29.70
CA GLU A 421 31.50 6.53 30.53
C GLU A 421 31.32 6.21 32.03
N LEU A 422 31.18 4.92 32.40
CA LEU A 422 31.02 4.45 33.79
C LEU A 422 32.33 3.91 34.38
N PHE A 423 32.38 3.81 35.71
CA PHE A 423 33.54 3.27 36.43
C PHE A 423 33.62 1.72 36.33
N PRO A 424 34.83 1.13 36.43
CA PRO A 424 35.00 -0.32 36.41
C PRO A 424 34.24 -0.99 37.56
N GLY A 425 33.34 -1.92 37.22
CA GLY A 425 32.54 -2.68 38.20
C GLY A 425 31.10 -2.18 38.41
N ALA A 426 30.63 -1.18 37.65
CA ALA A 426 29.22 -0.79 37.64
C ALA A 426 28.30 -1.99 37.32
N SER A 427 27.14 -2.03 37.99
CA SER A 427 26.14 -3.10 37.81
C SER A 427 25.39 -3.00 36.49
N MET A 428 24.73 -4.09 36.10
CA MET A 428 23.84 -4.15 34.93
C MET A 428 22.68 -3.12 35.02
N GLU A 429 22.19 -2.81 36.22
CA GLU A 429 21.13 -1.82 36.41
C GLU A 429 21.65 -0.38 36.23
N GLU A 430 22.82 -0.05 36.80
CA GLU A 430 23.49 1.23 36.58
C GLU A 430 23.85 1.44 35.11
N LEU A 431 24.36 0.40 34.43
CA LEU A 431 24.67 0.41 33.01
C LEU A 431 23.42 0.65 32.16
N ALA A 432 22.32 -0.06 32.41
CA ALA A 432 21.06 0.15 31.70
C ALA A 432 20.48 1.56 31.93
N SER A 433 20.58 2.06 33.18
CA SER A 433 20.09 3.38 33.56
C SER A 433 20.86 4.50 32.87
N HIS A 434 22.20 4.45 32.87
CA HIS A 434 23.02 5.43 32.17
C HIS A 434 22.88 5.33 30.65
N ALA A 435 22.79 4.11 30.11
CA ALA A 435 22.59 3.88 28.68
C ALA A 435 21.30 4.51 28.13
N VAL A 436 20.25 4.73 28.94
CA VAL A 436 19.07 5.51 28.51
C VAL A 436 19.46 6.96 28.18
N ARG A 437 20.30 7.60 28.99
CA ARG A 437 20.77 8.97 28.74
C ARG A 437 21.69 9.03 27.52
N VAL A 438 22.63 8.09 27.41
CA VAL A 438 23.51 7.97 26.23
C VAL A 438 22.70 7.73 24.95
N ASN A 439 21.64 6.93 25.01
CA ASN A 439 20.75 6.65 23.89
C ASN A 439 19.99 7.88 23.37
N VAL A 440 19.47 8.71 24.28
CA VAL A 440 18.75 9.95 23.91
C VAL A 440 19.70 10.87 23.14
N PHE A 441 20.92 11.11 23.64
CA PHE A 441 21.92 11.89 22.93
C PHE A 441 22.42 11.22 21.64
N HIS A 442 22.57 9.89 21.61
CA HIS A 442 22.92 9.16 20.38
C HIS A 442 21.87 9.37 19.28
N SER A 443 20.58 9.29 19.62
CA SER A 443 19.49 9.47 18.67
C SER A 443 19.34 10.94 18.23
N MET A 444 19.54 11.90 19.13
CA MET A 444 19.64 13.33 18.77
C MET A 444 20.81 13.60 17.82
N ASN A 445 21.98 13.01 18.10
CA ASN A 445 23.16 13.11 17.25
C ASN A 445 22.89 12.54 15.87
N PHE A 446 22.29 11.35 15.78
CA PHE A 446 21.93 10.72 14.51
C PHE A 446 21.02 11.62 13.66
N LEU A 447 20.03 12.28 14.26
CA LEU A 447 19.13 13.20 13.56
C LEU A 447 19.89 14.41 12.97
N ILE A 448 20.78 15.03 13.75
CA ILE A 448 21.62 16.15 13.29
C ILE A 448 22.66 15.67 12.26
N GLN A 449 23.16 14.45 12.40
CA GLN A 449 24.23 13.91 11.58
C GLN A 449 23.74 13.39 10.22
N HIS A 450 22.51 12.85 10.12
CA HIS A 450 22.05 12.13 8.93
C HIS A 450 20.79 12.68 8.25
N SER A 451 20.11 13.68 8.82
CA SER A 451 19.14 14.49 8.07
C SER A 451 19.71 15.88 7.81
N GLU A 452 19.96 16.21 6.54
CA GLU A 452 20.35 17.58 6.16
C GLU A 452 19.19 18.57 6.39
N THR A 453 17.94 18.11 6.27
CA THR A 453 16.74 18.91 6.53
C THR A 453 16.71 19.39 7.99
N LEU A 454 16.81 18.46 8.95
CA LEU A 454 16.83 18.79 10.37
C LEU A 454 18.09 19.58 10.74
N ARG A 455 19.26 19.14 10.26
CA ARG A 455 20.55 19.83 10.46
C ARG A 455 20.50 21.29 10.02
N SER A 456 19.96 21.56 8.82
CA SER A 456 19.85 22.91 8.26
C SER A 456 18.91 23.80 9.09
N MET A 457 17.73 23.29 9.47
CA MET A 457 16.79 24.05 10.30
C MET A 457 17.34 24.32 11.72
N VAL A 458 18.17 23.43 12.27
CA VAL A 458 18.91 23.70 13.52
C VAL A 458 19.98 24.78 13.32
N LYS A 459 20.67 24.82 12.16
CA LYS A 459 21.66 25.89 11.85
C LYS A 459 21.02 27.27 11.76
N THR A 460 19.84 27.39 11.17
CA THR A 460 19.14 28.68 11.00
C THR A 460 18.40 29.15 12.27
N GLY A 461 18.39 28.35 13.35
CA GLY A 461 17.59 28.61 14.55
C GLY A 461 16.09 28.35 14.36
N GLU A 462 15.70 27.76 13.23
CA GLU A 462 14.32 27.40 12.89
C GLU A 462 13.79 26.14 13.58
N LEU A 463 14.65 25.38 14.27
CA LEU A 463 14.31 24.13 14.91
C LEU A 463 15.11 23.92 16.20
N GLU A 464 14.41 23.66 17.30
CA GLU A 464 15.02 23.10 18.51
C GLU A 464 15.03 21.57 18.43
N ILE A 465 16.14 20.94 18.83
CA ILE A 465 16.20 19.50 19.14
C ILE A 465 16.66 19.37 20.59
N GLN A 466 15.82 18.73 21.41
CA GLN A 466 15.98 18.64 22.86
C GLN A 466 15.87 17.16 23.29
N GLY A 467 16.56 16.79 24.35
CA GLY A 467 16.47 15.48 24.99
C GLY A 467 15.64 15.50 26.27
N GLY A 468 15.08 14.36 26.64
CA GLY A 468 14.45 14.16 27.95
C GLY A 468 14.41 12.70 28.38
N ILE A 469 14.24 12.46 29.68
CA ILE A 469 14.01 11.14 30.28
C ILE A 469 12.72 11.20 31.10
N TYR A 470 11.73 10.41 30.72
CA TYR A 470 10.49 10.24 31.48
C TYR A 470 10.70 9.24 32.64
N HIS A 471 10.46 9.70 33.86
CA HIS A 471 10.61 8.90 35.08
C HIS A 471 9.30 8.18 35.39
N LEU A 472 9.25 6.87 35.08
CA LEU A 472 8.03 6.05 35.16
C LEU A 472 7.33 6.08 36.53
N ALA A 473 8.09 6.25 37.62
CA ALA A 473 7.59 6.22 39.00
C ALA A 473 6.99 7.56 39.47
N THR A 474 7.32 8.68 38.82
CA THR A 474 6.92 10.03 39.26
C THR A 474 6.08 10.80 38.24
N GLY A 475 5.96 10.29 37.02
CA GLY A 475 5.29 10.98 35.91
C GLY A 475 6.05 12.20 35.36
N ARG A 476 7.25 12.51 35.88
CA ARG A 476 8.03 13.71 35.53
C ARG A 476 9.02 13.44 34.41
N VAL A 477 9.25 14.44 33.55
CA VAL A 477 10.30 14.43 32.53
C VAL A 477 11.50 15.25 33.01
N GLU A 478 12.64 14.58 33.13
CA GLU A 478 13.95 15.20 33.25
C GLU A 478 14.37 15.71 31.86
N PHE A 479 14.27 17.01 31.61
CA PHE A 479 14.69 17.61 30.34
C PHE A 479 16.21 17.79 30.30
N LEU A 480 16.88 17.06 29.40
CA LEU A 480 18.35 17.01 29.28
C LEU A 480 18.96 18.21 28.54
N GLY A 481 18.16 18.94 27.76
CA GLY A 481 18.64 20.05 26.91
C GLY A 481 19.02 19.61 25.49
N ARG A 482 19.79 20.45 24.79
CA ARG A 482 20.39 20.15 23.47
C ARG A 482 21.53 19.11 23.60
N SER A 483 21.96 18.49 22.50
CA SER A 483 23.06 17.52 22.57
C SER A 483 24.42 18.22 22.84
N PRO A 484 25.27 17.69 23.73
CA PRO A 484 26.60 18.25 24.01
C PRO A 484 27.50 18.44 22.78
N VAL A 485 27.37 17.58 21.76
CA VAL A 485 28.18 17.63 20.52
C VAL A 485 27.44 18.29 19.34
N GLN A 486 26.31 18.94 19.58
CA GLN A 486 25.49 19.54 18.52
C GLN A 486 26.28 20.55 17.67
N ALA A 487 27.13 21.39 18.28
CA ALA A 487 27.94 22.37 17.54
C ALA A 487 28.93 21.71 16.55
N GLU A 488 29.57 20.61 16.97
CA GLU A 488 30.49 19.83 16.15
C GLU A 488 29.76 19.20 14.95
N LEU A 489 28.64 18.51 15.20
CA LEU A 489 27.85 17.85 14.16
C LEU A 489 27.33 18.83 13.10
N LEU A 490 26.93 20.03 13.50
CA LEU A 490 26.52 21.10 12.57
C LEU A 490 27.69 21.59 11.70
N SER A 491 28.92 21.58 12.21
CA SER A 491 30.12 21.99 11.45
C SER A 491 30.58 20.96 10.40
N SER A 492 30.18 19.69 10.55
CA SER A 492 30.58 18.60 9.64
C SER A 492 29.95 18.70 8.24
N SER A 493 30.55 18.00 7.26
CA SER A 493 29.89 17.66 6.00
C SER A 493 28.95 16.47 6.18
N SER A 494 27.82 16.48 5.46
CA SER A 494 26.86 15.36 5.48
C SER A 494 27.27 14.29 4.47
N ALA A 495 27.12 13.02 4.84
CA ALA A 495 27.49 11.87 4.03
C ALA A 495 26.52 10.69 4.23
N LEU A 496 26.19 10.00 3.15
CA LEU A 496 25.37 8.78 3.16
C LEU A 496 26.24 7.53 3.46
N PRO A 497 25.72 6.51 4.16
CA PRO A 497 26.44 5.26 4.39
C PRO A 497 26.82 4.53 3.08
N PRO A 498 28.08 4.08 2.90
CA PRO A 498 28.54 3.47 1.64
C PRO A 498 27.84 2.19 1.17
N SER A 499 27.01 1.56 1.99
CA SER A 499 26.45 0.22 1.75
C SER A 499 25.17 0.16 0.91
N MET A 500 24.54 1.30 0.57
CA MET A 500 23.23 1.33 -0.11
C MET A 500 23.27 1.74 -1.60
N ALA A 501 24.47 1.85 -2.20
CA ALA A 501 24.63 2.33 -3.58
C ALA A 501 24.21 1.32 -4.68
N SER A 502 23.84 0.08 -4.36
CA SER A 502 23.59 -0.97 -5.38
C SER A 502 22.64 -2.10 -4.93
N LEU A 503 21.41 -1.79 -4.52
CA LEU A 503 20.33 -2.78 -4.43
C LEU A 503 19.39 -2.65 -5.66
N PRO A 504 19.00 -3.77 -6.31
CA PRO A 504 18.17 -3.75 -7.51
C PRO A 504 16.67 -3.64 -7.19
N ILE A 505 16.28 -2.70 -6.33
CA ILE A 505 14.90 -2.43 -5.92
C ILE A 505 14.71 -0.93 -5.72
N ARG A 506 13.50 -0.43 -5.98
CA ARG A 506 13.20 1.01 -5.89
C ARG A 506 12.47 1.41 -4.61
N THR A 507 13.16 2.19 -3.80
CA THR A 507 12.66 2.83 -2.57
C THR A 507 12.64 4.36 -2.76
N PRO A 508 12.04 5.16 -1.85
CA PRO A 508 12.04 6.62 -1.98
C PRO A 508 13.43 7.26 -2.10
N GLY A 509 14.47 6.61 -1.58
CA GLY A 509 15.88 7.03 -1.76
C GLY A 509 16.39 6.90 -3.20
N SER A 510 15.75 6.09 -4.04
CA SER A 510 16.14 5.87 -5.45
C SER A 510 15.77 7.03 -6.40
N GLY A 511 15.16 8.11 -5.90
CA GLY A 511 14.79 9.31 -6.65
C GLY A 511 13.67 9.12 -7.70
N PRO A 512 13.08 10.23 -8.21
CA PRO A 512 12.08 10.16 -9.27
C PRO A 512 12.72 9.85 -10.63
N VAL A 513 12.08 8.97 -11.40
CA VAL A 513 12.46 8.64 -12.79
C VAL A 513 11.67 9.52 -13.74
N LYS A 514 12.30 10.11 -14.76
CA LYS A 514 11.58 10.89 -15.80
C LYS A 514 10.65 9.98 -16.63
N PRO A 515 9.52 10.47 -17.18
CA PRO A 515 8.56 9.62 -17.90
C PRO A 515 9.18 8.80 -19.04
N GLU A 516 10.12 9.38 -19.79
CA GLU A 516 10.80 8.74 -20.91
C GLU A 516 11.73 7.62 -20.43
N ALA A 517 12.44 7.84 -19.32
CA ALA A 517 13.28 6.84 -18.69
C ALA A 517 12.45 5.71 -18.05
N ALA A 518 11.27 6.03 -17.49
CA ALA A 518 10.33 5.03 -16.99
C ALA A 518 9.77 4.14 -18.12
N LEU A 519 9.54 4.71 -19.31
CA LEU A 519 9.16 3.95 -20.51
C LEU A 519 10.33 3.07 -21.01
N GLN A 520 11.56 3.60 -21.03
CA GLN A 520 12.76 2.85 -21.40
C GLN A 520 13.02 1.66 -20.45
N LEU A 521 12.77 1.81 -19.14
CA LEU A 521 12.87 0.70 -18.18
C LEU A 521 11.91 -0.44 -18.54
N LEU A 522 10.65 -0.13 -18.87
CA LEU A 522 9.67 -1.14 -19.31
C LEU A 522 10.05 -1.80 -20.64
N GLN A 523 10.54 -1.01 -21.61
CA GLN A 523 11.01 -1.53 -22.89
C GLN A 523 12.24 -2.44 -22.76
N ALA A 524 13.19 -2.09 -21.88
CA ALA A 524 14.34 -2.93 -21.57
C ALA A 524 13.94 -4.19 -20.79
N GLY A 525 13.00 -4.06 -19.86
CA GLY A 525 12.45 -5.17 -19.08
C GLY A 525 11.71 -6.20 -19.93
N ASN A 526 10.80 -5.75 -20.80
CA ASN A 526 10.10 -6.64 -21.73
C ASN A 526 11.06 -7.32 -22.72
N ARG A 527 12.11 -6.63 -23.18
CA ARG A 527 13.17 -7.23 -23.99
C ARG A 527 13.89 -8.38 -23.26
N ARG A 528 14.28 -8.18 -21.99
CA ARG A 528 14.88 -9.25 -21.17
C ARG A 528 13.92 -10.43 -20.99
N TYR A 529 12.63 -10.15 -20.70
CA TYR A 529 11.60 -11.19 -20.62
C TYR A 529 11.49 -12.00 -21.92
N THR A 530 11.40 -11.36 -23.09
CA THR A 530 11.28 -12.06 -24.38
C THR A 530 12.53 -12.83 -24.79
N ASN A 531 13.72 -12.38 -24.35
CA ASN A 531 14.99 -13.05 -24.60
C ASN A 531 15.26 -14.23 -23.64
N GLY A 532 14.49 -14.37 -22.56
CA GLY A 532 14.79 -15.31 -21.46
C GLY A 532 15.87 -14.82 -20.48
N GLU A 533 16.24 -13.55 -20.55
CA GLU A 533 17.29 -12.88 -19.77
C GLU A 533 16.74 -12.21 -18.48
N ALA A 534 15.53 -12.58 -18.06
CA ALA A 534 14.83 -12.01 -16.92
C ALA A 534 15.57 -12.22 -15.58
N ILE A 535 15.73 -11.14 -14.80
CA ILE A 535 16.46 -11.14 -13.52
C ILE A 535 15.55 -11.08 -12.28
N SER A 536 14.26 -10.76 -12.45
CA SER A 536 13.27 -10.54 -11.39
C SER A 536 13.02 -11.74 -10.44
N GLY A 537 13.40 -12.96 -10.83
CA GLY A 537 13.21 -14.18 -10.04
C GLY A 537 14.04 -14.30 -8.74
N LYS A 538 14.77 -13.26 -8.32
CA LYS A 538 15.73 -13.31 -7.19
C LYS A 538 15.37 -12.38 -6.01
N VAL A 539 14.08 -12.28 -5.67
CA VAL A 539 13.59 -11.46 -4.54
C VAL A 539 14.06 -12.01 -3.19
N THR A 540 15.10 -11.38 -2.62
CA THR A 540 15.68 -11.77 -1.32
C THR A 540 14.88 -11.26 -0.12
N ALA A 541 15.09 -11.86 1.06
CA ALA A 541 14.56 -11.34 2.32
C ALA A 541 15.13 -9.94 2.66
N THR A 542 16.35 -9.62 2.25
CA THR A 542 16.95 -8.28 2.42
C THR A 542 16.22 -7.22 1.61
N MET A 543 15.89 -7.53 0.34
CA MET A 543 15.08 -6.65 -0.52
C MET A 543 13.69 -6.41 0.07
N ARG A 544 13.04 -7.46 0.57
CA ARG A 544 11.75 -7.34 1.29
C ARG A 544 11.86 -6.43 2.52
N LYS A 545 12.88 -6.61 3.36
CA LYS A 545 13.12 -5.78 4.54
C LYS A 545 13.32 -4.30 4.17
N ALA A 546 14.12 -3.99 3.15
CA ALA A 546 14.31 -2.62 2.65
C ALA A 546 12.97 -1.97 2.25
N LEU A 547 12.17 -2.64 1.41
CA LEU A 547 10.84 -2.17 0.98
C LEU A 547 9.79 -2.07 2.12
N VAL A 548 10.04 -2.75 3.24
CA VAL A 548 9.24 -2.69 4.48
C VAL A 548 9.68 -1.54 5.40
N VAL A 549 10.93 -1.09 5.29
CA VAL A 549 11.52 0.01 6.09
C VAL A 549 11.40 1.35 5.37
N GLU A 550 11.88 1.40 4.14
CA GLU A 550 11.99 2.62 3.31
C GLU A 550 10.71 2.90 2.51
N GLY A 551 9.94 1.85 2.20
CA GLY A 551 8.77 1.93 1.32
C GLY A 551 9.08 1.64 -0.15
N GLN A 552 8.17 2.05 -1.04
CA GLN A 552 8.22 1.79 -2.48
C GLN A 552 8.36 3.11 -3.27
N ALA A 553 9.03 3.10 -4.42
CA ALA A 553 9.07 4.24 -5.34
C ALA A 553 8.85 3.84 -6.81
N PRO A 554 7.65 3.34 -7.15
CA PRO A 554 7.33 2.87 -8.49
C PRO A 554 7.48 3.98 -9.52
N HIS A 555 8.20 3.70 -10.61
CA HIS A 555 8.38 4.65 -11.69
C HIS A 555 7.12 4.74 -12.57
N THR A 556 6.40 3.63 -12.73
CA THR A 556 5.19 3.53 -13.56
C THR A 556 4.02 2.93 -12.78
N ALA A 557 2.83 3.52 -12.96
CA ALA A 557 1.56 2.85 -12.69
C ALA A 557 1.08 2.12 -13.97
N VAL A 558 0.78 0.83 -13.89
CA VAL A 558 0.34 0.01 -15.03
C VAL A 558 -1.12 -0.40 -14.83
N VAL A 559 -2.00 -0.01 -15.75
CA VAL A 559 -3.39 -0.48 -15.84
C VAL A 559 -3.43 -1.61 -16.87
N GLY A 560 -3.70 -2.84 -16.45
CA GLY A 560 -3.71 -4.02 -17.33
C GLY A 560 -4.87 -4.97 -17.06
N CYS A 561 -4.97 -6.03 -17.86
CA CYS A 561 -6.05 -6.99 -17.74
C CYS A 561 -5.81 -7.98 -16.58
N ALA A 562 -6.86 -8.39 -15.88
CA ALA A 562 -6.83 -9.43 -14.85
C ALA A 562 -6.59 -10.86 -15.38
N ASP A 563 -6.60 -11.02 -16.72
CA ASP A 563 -6.30 -12.27 -17.44
C ASP A 563 -5.04 -12.96 -16.91
N SER A 564 -5.17 -14.24 -16.58
CA SER A 564 -4.10 -15.02 -15.93
C SER A 564 -2.87 -15.26 -16.81
N ARG A 565 -2.94 -14.90 -18.10
CA ARG A 565 -1.85 -15.03 -19.08
C ARG A 565 -0.96 -13.79 -19.16
N ALA A 566 -1.33 -12.69 -18.48
CA ALA A 566 -0.61 -11.42 -18.51
C ALA A 566 -0.05 -11.01 -17.12
N PRO A 567 0.98 -11.70 -16.58
CA PRO A 567 1.61 -11.34 -15.30
C PRO A 567 2.55 -10.12 -15.47
N LEU A 568 2.05 -8.92 -15.16
CA LEU A 568 2.69 -7.67 -15.58
C LEU A 568 4.13 -7.48 -15.06
N GLU A 569 4.40 -7.80 -13.80
CA GLU A 569 5.74 -7.75 -13.23
C GLU A 569 6.73 -8.68 -13.96
N THR A 570 6.29 -9.87 -14.37
CA THR A 570 7.12 -10.81 -15.16
C THR A 570 7.30 -10.31 -16.60
N VAL A 571 6.25 -9.78 -17.23
CA VAL A 571 6.26 -9.26 -18.61
C VAL A 571 7.19 -8.07 -18.78
N PHE A 572 7.38 -7.26 -17.72
CA PHE A 572 8.33 -6.15 -17.69
C PHE A 572 9.62 -6.44 -16.91
N ASP A 573 9.84 -7.69 -16.48
CA ASP A 573 10.98 -8.09 -15.64
C ASP A 573 11.27 -7.10 -14.49
N ALA A 574 10.19 -6.67 -13.82
CA ALA A 574 10.18 -5.61 -12.83
C ALA A 574 10.45 -6.16 -11.43
N MET A 575 11.26 -5.47 -10.64
CA MET A 575 11.55 -5.85 -9.26
C MET A 575 10.48 -5.26 -8.30
N PRO A 576 10.26 -5.88 -7.12
CA PRO A 576 9.40 -5.30 -6.11
C PRO A 576 9.86 -3.87 -5.75
N GLY A 577 8.93 -2.93 -5.80
CA GLY A 577 9.24 -1.48 -5.77
C GLY A 577 9.01 -0.76 -7.09
N ASP A 578 9.22 -1.40 -8.26
CA ASP A 578 9.38 -0.71 -9.56
C ASP A 578 8.07 -0.26 -10.23
N ILE A 579 7.02 -1.08 -10.21
CA ILE A 579 5.74 -0.80 -10.88
C ILE A 579 4.53 -1.03 -9.96
N PHE A 580 3.58 -0.10 -9.99
CA PHE A 580 2.32 -0.19 -9.25
C PHE A 580 1.22 -0.71 -10.18
N VAL A 581 0.56 -1.80 -9.81
CA VAL A 581 -0.19 -2.63 -10.78
C VAL A 581 -1.69 -2.64 -10.48
N LEU A 582 -2.47 -2.17 -11.45
CA LEU A 582 -3.93 -2.06 -11.40
C LEU A 582 -4.55 -2.99 -12.43
N ARG A 583 -5.43 -3.89 -11.99
CA ARG A 583 -5.94 -4.97 -12.85
C ARG A 583 -7.41 -5.30 -12.63
N ASN A 584 -8.12 -5.39 -13.74
CA ASN A 584 -9.52 -5.80 -13.88
C ASN A 584 -9.72 -6.47 -15.26
N ALA A 585 -10.84 -7.13 -15.48
CA ALA A 585 -11.17 -7.69 -16.79
C ALA A 585 -11.26 -6.56 -17.84
N GLY A 586 -10.55 -6.72 -18.95
CA GLY A 586 -10.52 -5.74 -20.03
C GLY A 586 -9.82 -4.42 -19.72
N ASN A 587 -8.93 -4.34 -18.71
CA ASN A 587 -8.09 -3.15 -18.42
C ASN A 587 -8.87 -1.82 -18.37
N THR A 588 -10.09 -1.85 -17.82
CA THR A 588 -11.11 -0.80 -17.91
C THR A 588 -10.94 0.32 -16.88
N CYS A 589 -11.45 1.50 -17.19
CA CYS A 589 -11.80 2.53 -16.21
C CYS A 589 -13.21 3.04 -16.58
N THR A 590 -14.21 2.80 -15.73
CA THR A 590 -15.63 3.00 -16.08
C THR A 590 -16.36 4.04 -15.22
N HIS A 591 -15.84 4.40 -14.04
CA HIS A 591 -16.49 5.32 -13.09
C HIS A 591 -15.50 6.38 -12.61
N ALA A 592 -15.94 7.64 -12.52
CA ALA A 592 -15.11 8.79 -12.15
C ALA A 592 -14.65 8.77 -10.68
N GLU A 593 -15.39 8.09 -9.80
CA GLU A 593 -15.00 7.86 -8.39
C GLU A 593 -14.42 6.46 -8.16
N GLY A 594 -14.35 5.63 -9.21
CA GLY A 594 -14.06 4.20 -9.07
C GLY A 594 -12.66 3.88 -8.58
N SER A 595 -12.54 2.81 -7.77
CA SER A 595 -11.30 2.42 -7.07
C SER A 595 -10.03 2.37 -7.93
N ILE A 596 -10.11 2.02 -9.23
CA ILE A 596 -8.96 2.01 -10.14
C ILE A 596 -8.44 3.44 -10.38
N LEU A 597 -9.34 4.41 -10.56
CA LEU A 597 -8.98 5.82 -10.77
C LEU A 597 -8.44 6.45 -9.48
N GLY A 598 -9.08 6.20 -8.33
CA GLY A 598 -8.56 6.61 -7.03
C GLY A 598 -7.19 6.00 -6.72
N SER A 599 -6.90 4.81 -7.24
CA SER A 599 -5.57 4.17 -7.13
C SER A 599 -4.51 4.80 -8.04
N LEU A 600 -4.88 5.28 -9.23
CA LEU A 600 -3.97 6.04 -10.11
C LEU A 600 -3.63 7.40 -9.51
N GLU A 601 -4.62 8.07 -8.93
CA GLU A 601 -4.42 9.32 -8.20
C GLU A 601 -3.54 9.10 -6.96
N PHE A 602 -3.77 8.04 -6.17
CA PHE A 602 -2.85 7.64 -5.10
C PHE A 602 -1.41 7.42 -5.61
N CYS A 603 -1.23 6.69 -6.71
CA CYS A 603 0.09 6.36 -7.22
C CYS A 603 0.85 7.57 -7.77
N THR A 604 0.16 8.46 -8.49
CA THR A 604 0.78 9.64 -9.12
C THR A 604 0.95 10.82 -8.15
N ALA A 605 0.11 10.94 -7.12
CA ALA A 605 0.20 11.99 -6.11
C ALA A 605 1.00 11.59 -4.86
N ALA A 606 0.79 10.38 -4.30
CA ALA A 606 1.40 9.96 -3.04
C ALA A 606 2.64 9.07 -3.19
N LEU A 607 2.71 8.22 -4.23
CA LEU A 607 3.92 7.43 -4.55
C LEU A 607 4.82 8.11 -5.60
N GLY A 608 4.31 9.15 -6.27
CA GLY A 608 5.08 10.00 -7.18
C GLY A 608 5.45 9.37 -8.52
N SER A 609 4.81 8.30 -8.98
CA SER A 609 5.06 7.69 -10.30
C SER A 609 4.90 8.69 -11.43
N LYS A 610 5.76 8.61 -12.44
CA LYS A 610 5.90 9.60 -13.53
C LYS A 610 5.45 9.08 -14.90
N LEU A 611 5.06 7.82 -14.98
CA LEU A 611 4.42 7.23 -16.15
C LEU A 611 3.13 6.50 -15.73
N ILE A 612 2.10 6.59 -16.55
CA ILE A 612 0.96 5.67 -16.59
C ILE A 612 1.08 4.87 -17.89
N LEU A 613 1.04 3.54 -17.80
CA LEU A 613 0.91 2.66 -18.97
C LEU A 613 -0.45 1.95 -18.92
N VAL A 614 -1.27 2.15 -19.95
CA VAL A 614 -2.48 1.33 -20.18
C VAL A 614 -2.12 0.21 -21.13
N LEU A 615 -2.29 -1.05 -20.70
CA LEU A 615 -1.82 -2.25 -21.39
C LEU A 615 -2.98 -3.22 -21.67
N GLY A 616 -3.41 -3.25 -22.92
CA GLY A 616 -4.26 -4.33 -23.45
C GLY A 616 -3.44 -5.58 -23.76
N HIS A 617 -4.10 -6.66 -24.20
CA HIS A 617 -3.40 -7.84 -24.70
C HIS A 617 -4.18 -8.60 -25.79
N THR A 618 -3.47 -9.33 -26.65
CA THR A 618 -4.08 -10.14 -27.72
C THR A 618 -4.99 -11.24 -27.15
N SER A 619 -6.03 -11.63 -27.89
CA SER A 619 -7.04 -12.62 -27.47
C SER A 619 -7.61 -12.40 -26.04
N CYS A 620 -7.94 -11.15 -25.70
CA CYS A 620 -8.53 -10.79 -24.41
C CYS A 620 -9.95 -11.36 -24.25
N GLY A 621 -10.15 -12.22 -23.25
CA GLY A 621 -11.44 -12.89 -23.01
C GLY A 621 -12.60 -11.95 -22.66
N ALA A 622 -12.31 -10.84 -21.97
CA ALA A 622 -13.31 -9.81 -21.66
C ALA A 622 -13.76 -9.05 -22.92
N ILE A 623 -12.82 -8.73 -23.82
CA ILE A 623 -13.11 -8.07 -25.10
C ILE A 623 -13.87 -9.02 -26.03
N LYS A 624 -13.42 -10.28 -26.18
CA LYS A 624 -14.16 -11.30 -26.96
C LYS A 624 -15.59 -11.49 -26.43
N GLY A 625 -15.77 -11.56 -25.10
CA GLY A 625 -17.09 -11.61 -24.46
C GLY A 625 -17.97 -10.37 -24.73
N ALA A 626 -17.39 -9.17 -24.69
CA ALA A 626 -18.10 -7.93 -24.94
C ALA A 626 -18.48 -7.75 -26.42
N THR A 627 -17.59 -8.12 -27.35
CA THR A 627 -17.89 -8.17 -28.79
C THR A 627 -19.05 -9.12 -29.07
N LYS A 628 -19.04 -10.31 -28.46
CA LYS A 628 -20.13 -11.29 -28.59
C LYS A 628 -21.46 -10.77 -28.03
N ALA A 629 -21.45 -10.12 -26.87
CA ALA A 629 -22.64 -9.50 -26.29
C ALA A 629 -23.19 -8.36 -27.17
N TYR A 630 -22.30 -7.52 -27.71
CA TYR A 630 -22.62 -6.45 -28.65
C TYR A 630 -23.29 -7.00 -29.93
N LEU A 631 -22.70 -8.01 -30.57
CA LEU A 631 -23.26 -8.62 -31.78
C LEU A 631 -24.62 -9.30 -31.50
N ALA A 632 -24.73 -10.04 -30.39
CA ALA A 632 -26.00 -10.66 -29.97
C ALA A 632 -27.11 -9.61 -29.71
N SER A 633 -26.77 -8.45 -29.15
CA SER A 633 -27.73 -7.37 -28.90
C SER A 633 -28.37 -6.82 -30.19
N LYS A 634 -27.61 -6.77 -31.30
CA LYS A 634 -28.14 -6.40 -32.63
C LYS A 634 -29.13 -7.41 -33.20
N GLU A 635 -28.98 -8.68 -32.85
CA GLU A 635 -29.92 -9.75 -33.21
C GLU A 635 -31.16 -9.79 -32.29
N GLY A 636 -31.32 -8.83 -31.39
CA GLY A 636 -32.39 -8.81 -30.39
C GLY A 636 -32.22 -9.83 -29.26
N LYS A 637 -31.04 -10.44 -29.12
CA LYS A 637 -30.75 -11.47 -28.11
C LYS A 637 -30.08 -10.85 -26.90
N THR A 638 -30.82 -10.69 -25.80
CA THR A 638 -30.26 -10.24 -24.52
C THR A 638 -29.48 -11.38 -23.85
N PRO A 639 -28.19 -11.21 -23.49
CA PRO A 639 -27.48 -12.18 -22.66
C PRO A 639 -28.14 -12.33 -21.29
N GLN A 640 -28.16 -13.55 -20.76
CA GLN A 640 -28.54 -13.85 -19.38
C GLN A 640 -27.27 -13.99 -18.54
N VAL A 641 -26.73 -12.87 -18.04
CA VAL A 641 -25.62 -12.86 -17.08
C VAL A 641 -26.00 -12.06 -15.83
N SER A 642 -25.05 -11.93 -14.89
CA SER A 642 -25.25 -11.19 -13.64
C SER A 642 -24.93 -9.70 -13.81
N LYS A 643 -25.67 -8.85 -13.09
CA LYS A 643 -25.70 -7.39 -13.32
C LYS A 643 -24.33 -6.69 -13.35
N ALA A 644 -23.34 -7.15 -12.56
CA ALA A 644 -22.01 -6.55 -12.58
C ALA A 644 -21.18 -7.02 -13.79
N LEU A 645 -21.33 -8.29 -14.21
CA LEU A 645 -20.80 -8.77 -15.48
C LEU A 645 -21.47 -8.08 -16.68
N ASP A 646 -22.78 -7.86 -16.66
CA ASP A 646 -23.48 -7.04 -17.68
C ASP A 646 -22.89 -5.63 -17.76
N ALA A 647 -22.76 -4.93 -16.63
CA ALA A 647 -22.19 -3.58 -16.60
C ALA A 647 -20.76 -3.52 -17.19
N LEU A 648 -19.93 -4.52 -16.88
CA LEU A 648 -18.59 -4.68 -17.44
C LEU A 648 -18.61 -4.90 -18.96
N LEU A 649 -19.41 -5.85 -19.46
CA LEU A 649 -19.49 -6.17 -20.89
C LEU A 649 -20.15 -5.05 -21.70
N ASN A 650 -21.15 -4.37 -21.14
CA ASN A 650 -21.81 -3.21 -21.76
C ASN A 650 -20.87 -2.00 -21.84
N GLY A 651 -20.06 -1.74 -20.81
CA GLY A 651 -19.00 -0.73 -20.87
C GLY A 651 -17.97 -1.01 -21.97
N LEU A 652 -17.61 -2.28 -22.17
CA LEU A 652 -16.72 -2.73 -23.25
C LEU A 652 -17.41 -2.80 -24.64
N SER A 653 -18.74 -2.92 -24.73
CA SER A 653 -19.46 -2.95 -26.01
C SER A 653 -19.22 -1.68 -26.86
N VAL A 654 -18.93 -0.56 -26.20
CA VAL A 654 -18.59 0.74 -26.81
C VAL A 654 -17.33 0.65 -27.68
N VAL A 655 -16.37 -0.25 -27.39
CA VAL A 655 -15.21 -0.46 -28.27
C VAL A 655 -15.47 -1.45 -29.39
N ALA A 656 -16.32 -2.46 -29.16
CA ALA A 656 -16.78 -3.38 -30.20
C ALA A 656 -17.51 -2.65 -31.33
N GLY A 657 -18.43 -1.74 -31.00
CA GLY A 657 -19.10 -0.91 -31.99
C GLY A 657 -18.16 0.05 -32.74
N LYS A 658 -17.13 0.58 -32.08
CA LYS A 658 -16.09 1.39 -32.75
C LYS A 658 -15.23 0.55 -33.69
N ALA A 659 -14.88 -0.68 -33.31
CA ALA A 659 -14.09 -1.59 -34.13
C ALA A 659 -14.86 -2.06 -35.38
N GLU A 660 -16.12 -2.50 -35.20
CA GLU A 660 -17.01 -2.86 -36.31
C GLU A 660 -17.21 -1.67 -37.26
N ALA A 661 -17.44 -0.46 -36.75
CA ALA A 661 -17.59 0.74 -37.59
C ALA A 661 -16.32 1.13 -38.37
N GLN A 662 -15.12 0.70 -37.92
CA GLN A 662 -13.86 0.90 -38.63
C GLN A 662 -13.54 -0.22 -39.64
N LEU A 663 -13.99 -1.45 -39.38
CA LEU A 663 -13.74 -2.62 -40.24
C LEU A 663 -14.84 -2.84 -41.31
N GLY A 664 -16.03 -2.29 -41.07
CA GLY A 664 -17.20 -2.48 -41.92
C GLY A 664 -18.03 -3.72 -41.57
N SER A 665 -19.25 -3.79 -42.12
CA SER A 665 -20.26 -4.80 -41.78
C SER A 665 -19.96 -6.24 -42.24
N GLY A 666 -18.80 -6.49 -42.85
CA GLY A 666 -18.34 -7.83 -43.23
C GLY A 666 -17.28 -8.41 -42.28
N ALA A 667 -16.92 -7.70 -41.21
CA ALA A 667 -15.90 -8.12 -40.25
C ALA A 667 -16.36 -9.30 -39.37
N SER A 668 -15.47 -10.23 -39.07
CA SER A 668 -15.75 -11.34 -38.16
C SER A 668 -15.73 -10.90 -36.68
N GLU A 669 -16.38 -11.69 -35.80
CA GLU A 669 -16.34 -11.50 -34.34
C GLU A 669 -14.89 -11.37 -33.82
N GLU A 670 -13.96 -12.13 -34.40
CA GLU A 670 -12.54 -12.09 -34.05
C GLU A 670 -11.83 -10.81 -34.53
N GLN A 671 -12.04 -10.39 -35.79
CA GLN A 671 -11.49 -9.14 -36.30
C GLN A 671 -11.97 -7.93 -35.49
N ILE A 672 -13.26 -7.90 -35.13
CA ILE A 672 -13.85 -6.86 -34.28
C ILE A 672 -13.23 -6.92 -32.88
N ALA A 673 -13.06 -8.10 -32.29
CA ALA A 673 -12.46 -8.25 -30.96
C ALA A 673 -10.97 -7.82 -30.92
N ASP A 674 -10.15 -8.19 -31.90
CA ASP A 674 -8.72 -7.86 -31.89
C ASP A 674 -8.47 -6.36 -32.13
N LEU A 675 -9.24 -5.70 -33.01
CA LEU A 675 -9.20 -4.24 -33.11
C LEU A 675 -9.74 -3.57 -31.83
N SER A 676 -10.76 -4.15 -31.19
CA SER A 676 -11.30 -3.65 -29.93
C SER A 676 -10.27 -3.64 -28.80
N VAL A 677 -9.28 -4.56 -28.79
CA VAL A 677 -8.17 -4.49 -27.83
C VAL A 677 -7.40 -3.17 -27.97
N LYS A 678 -7.03 -2.77 -29.19
CA LYS A 678 -6.29 -1.52 -29.44
C LYS A 678 -7.14 -0.29 -29.15
N LEU A 679 -8.41 -0.30 -29.57
CA LEU A 679 -9.34 0.80 -29.29
C LEU A 679 -9.66 0.95 -27.80
N ASN A 680 -9.66 -0.14 -27.04
CA ASN A 680 -9.87 -0.12 -25.59
C ASN A 680 -8.72 0.51 -24.81
N VAL A 681 -7.47 0.29 -25.23
CA VAL A 681 -6.30 0.97 -24.64
C VAL A 681 -6.46 2.49 -24.76
N PHE A 682 -6.76 2.98 -25.97
CA PHE A 682 -6.99 4.42 -26.17
C PHE A 682 -8.27 4.92 -25.49
N HIS A 683 -9.35 4.14 -25.46
CA HIS A 683 -10.58 4.51 -24.76
C HIS A 683 -10.37 4.68 -23.26
N THR A 684 -9.59 3.80 -22.62
CA THR A 684 -9.21 3.94 -21.20
C THR A 684 -8.31 5.14 -20.98
N ILE A 685 -7.31 5.42 -21.85
CA ILE A 685 -6.49 6.64 -21.77
C ILE A 685 -7.38 7.91 -21.88
N ASP A 686 -8.33 7.90 -22.80
CA ASP A 686 -9.27 9.02 -23.00
C ASP A 686 -10.16 9.22 -21.77
N PHE A 687 -10.67 8.13 -21.17
CA PHE A 687 -11.43 8.17 -19.92
C PHE A 687 -10.60 8.79 -18.79
N LEU A 688 -9.35 8.37 -18.62
CA LEU A 688 -8.46 8.89 -17.57
C LEU A 688 -8.21 10.40 -17.73
N LEU A 689 -7.97 10.87 -18.96
CA LEU A 689 -7.80 12.29 -19.27
C LEU A 689 -9.09 13.10 -19.19
N GLN A 690 -10.26 12.49 -19.41
CA GLN A 690 -11.55 13.16 -19.32
C GLN A 690 -12.03 13.30 -17.86
N TYR A 691 -11.95 12.23 -17.06
CA TYR A 691 -12.66 12.16 -15.77
C TYR A 691 -11.80 12.38 -14.52
N SER A 692 -10.47 12.19 -14.55
CA SER A 692 -9.61 12.65 -13.45
C SER A 692 -8.99 14.01 -13.75
N GLY A 693 -9.32 15.00 -12.93
CA GLY A 693 -8.64 16.30 -12.94
C GLY A 693 -7.16 16.18 -12.58
N VAL A 694 -6.84 15.36 -11.57
CA VAL A 694 -5.47 15.14 -11.07
C VAL A 694 -4.57 14.53 -12.14
N VAL A 695 -5.04 13.48 -12.85
CA VAL A 695 -4.27 12.87 -13.94
C VAL A 695 -4.13 13.83 -15.12
N ARG A 696 -5.22 14.51 -15.52
CA ARG A 696 -5.18 15.49 -16.61
C ARG A 696 -4.21 16.65 -16.33
N GLU A 697 -4.19 17.18 -15.11
CA GLU A 697 -3.28 18.27 -14.70
C GLU A 697 -1.82 17.82 -14.71
N LYS A 698 -1.51 16.65 -14.14
CA LYS A 698 -0.16 16.07 -14.15
C LYS A 698 0.34 15.74 -15.56
N VAL A 699 -0.55 15.35 -16.48
CA VAL A 699 -0.21 15.15 -17.90
C VAL A 699 -0.08 16.49 -18.65
N SER A 700 -0.95 17.46 -18.37
CA SER A 700 -0.88 18.80 -18.99
C SER A 700 0.36 19.60 -18.59
N SER A 701 0.92 19.34 -17.40
CA SER A 701 2.15 19.97 -16.89
C SER A 701 3.42 19.21 -17.28
N GLY A 702 3.30 18.00 -17.85
CA GLY A 702 4.43 17.12 -18.12
C GLY A 702 5.06 16.48 -16.88
N GLU A 703 4.42 16.56 -15.71
CA GLU A 703 4.87 15.85 -14.50
C GLU A 703 4.68 14.32 -14.63
N VAL A 704 3.67 13.89 -15.39
CA VAL A 704 3.37 12.48 -15.68
C VAL A 704 3.10 12.32 -17.17
N ASP A 705 3.58 11.24 -17.79
CA ASP A 705 3.12 10.85 -19.13
C ASP A 705 2.10 9.71 -19.05
N ILE A 706 1.23 9.58 -20.06
CA ILE A 706 0.24 8.51 -20.19
C ILE A 706 0.35 7.85 -21.57
N GLN A 707 0.78 6.60 -21.58
CA GLN A 707 1.13 5.83 -22.77
C GLN A 707 0.23 4.58 -22.87
N GLY A 708 0.03 4.10 -24.10
CA GLY A 708 -0.68 2.86 -24.40
C GLY A 708 0.26 1.75 -24.87
N GLY A 709 -0.16 0.50 -24.69
CA GLY A 709 0.48 -0.66 -25.29
C GLY A 709 -0.44 -1.88 -25.42
N VAL A 710 -0.02 -2.85 -26.21
CA VAL A 710 -0.63 -4.20 -26.28
C VAL A 710 0.44 -5.24 -26.02
N TYR A 711 0.22 -6.08 -25.00
CA TYR A 711 1.00 -7.29 -24.78
C TYR A 711 0.52 -8.41 -25.70
N ASP A 712 1.39 -8.91 -26.57
CA ASP A 712 1.10 -10.11 -27.33
C ASP A 712 1.35 -11.36 -26.48
N LEU A 713 0.30 -12.16 -26.27
CA LEU A 713 0.35 -13.37 -25.46
C LEU A 713 1.29 -14.44 -26.03
N GLU A 714 1.44 -14.54 -27.36
CA GLU A 714 2.22 -15.61 -27.99
C GLU A 714 3.74 -15.31 -27.93
N SER A 715 4.16 -14.20 -28.54
CA SER A 715 5.55 -13.79 -28.60
C SER A 715 6.09 -13.23 -27.28
N GLY A 716 5.19 -12.77 -26.39
CA GLY A 716 5.54 -12.13 -25.12
C GLY A 716 6.01 -10.66 -25.27
N LYS A 717 5.91 -10.08 -26.47
CA LYS A 717 6.34 -8.70 -26.76
C LYS A 717 5.25 -7.70 -26.42
N VAL A 718 5.65 -6.48 -26.04
CA VAL A 718 4.71 -5.34 -25.93
C VAL A 718 4.86 -4.42 -27.14
N GLU A 719 3.78 -4.29 -27.92
CA GLU A 719 3.61 -3.22 -28.91
C GLU A 719 3.26 -1.93 -28.16
N PHE A 720 4.22 -1.02 -28.01
CA PHE A 720 3.96 0.29 -27.39
C PHE A 720 3.26 1.21 -28.41
N LEU A 721 1.99 1.52 -28.18
CA LEU A 721 1.11 2.26 -29.09
C LEU A 721 1.33 3.78 -29.07
N GLY A 722 1.99 4.30 -28.03
CA GLY A 722 2.13 5.74 -27.81
C GLY A 722 0.95 6.36 -27.04
N ARG A 723 0.85 7.69 -27.07
CA ARG A 723 -0.28 8.45 -26.48
C ARG A 723 -1.55 8.25 -27.31
N SER A 724 -2.72 8.44 -26.69
CA SER A 724 -4.00 8.39 -27.42
C SER A 724 -4.05 9.41 -28.58
N PRO A 725 -4.65 9.06 -29.74
CA PRO A 725 -4.95 10.02 -30.81
C PRO A 725 -5.74 11.24 -30.34
N ASN A 726 -6.55 11.13 -29.28
CA ASN A 726 -7.33 12.24 -28.72
C ASN A 726 -6.58 13.06 -27.67
N HIS A 727 -5.36 12.68 -27.26
CA HIS A 727 -4.61 13.26 -26.14
C HIS A 727 -4.53 14.81 -26.21
N THR A 728 -4.05 15.37 -27.31
CA THR A 728 -3.93 16.83 -27.50
C THR A 728 -5.28 17.57 -27.50
N LYS A 729 -6.37 16.89 -27.86
CA LYS A 729 -7.74 17.44 -27.80
C LYS A 729 -8.24 17.46 -26.36
N LEU A 730 -8.09 16.35 -25.63
CA LEU A 730 -8.57 16.18 -24.26
C LEU A 730 -7.83 17.08 -23.24
N LEU A 731 -6.55 17.38 -23.47
CA LEU A 731 -5.81 18.37 -22.67
C LEU A 731 -6.24 19.82 -22.94
N ARG A 732 -6.85 20.12 -24.10
CA ARG A 732 -7.32 21.48 -24.47
C ARG A 732 -8.77 21.72 -24.08
N SER A 733 -9.60 20.69 -24.02
CA SER A 733 -10.95 20.79 -23.48
C SER A 733 -10.90 20.88 -21.96
N GLY A 734 -11.21 22.06 -21.41
CA GLY A 734 -11.54 22.21 -19.99
C GLY A 734 -12.67 21.27 -19.58
N ALA A 735 -12.72 20.91 -18.29
CA ALA A 735 -13.54 19.81 -17.80
C ALA A 735 -15.04 19.97 -18.14
N SER A 736 -15.58 19.01 -18.89
CA SER A 736 -17.02 18.77 -18.94
C SER A 736 -17.43 17.99 -17.69
N LEU A 737 -18.26 18.60 -16.84
CA LEU A 737 -18.96 17.87 -15.76
C LEU A 737 -19.82 16.76 -16.38
N PRO A 738 -19.98 15.61 -15.69
CA PRO A 738 -20.67 14.46 -16.27
C PRO A 738 -22.16 14.75 -16.45
N PRO A 739 -22.79 14.32 -17.56
CA PRO A 739 -24.20 14.01 -17.52
C PRO A 739 -24.37 12.84 -16.54
N SER A 740 -25.24 13.00 -15.53
CA SER A 740 -25.51 11.90 -14.59
C SER A 740 -26.06 10.71 -15.36
N ILE A 741 -25.37 9.57 -15.35
CA ILE A 741 -25.88 8.30 -15.87
C ILE A 741 -26.93 7.79 -14.88
N LYS A 742 -28.13 8.38 -14.95
CA LYS A 742 -29.34 7.82 -14.37
C LYS A 742 -29.90 6.81 -15.36
N ASN A 743 -29.66 5.52 -15.11
CA ASN A 743 -30.53 4.38 -15.38
C ASN A 743 -29.82 3.08 -14.94
#